data_AF-A0A9E7GIP1-F1
#
_entry.id   AF-A0A9E7GIP1-F1
#
_cell.length_a   1.000
_cell.length_b   1.000
_cell.length_c   1.000
_cell.angle_alpha   90.00
_cell.angle_beta   90.00
_cell.angle_gamma   90.00
#
_symmetry.space_group_name_H-M   'P 1'
#
loop_
_entity.id
_entity.type
_entity.pdbx_description
1 polymer ?
#
loop_
_entity_poly.entity_id
_entity_poly.type
_entity_poly.pdbx_seq_one_letter_code
_entity_poly.pdbx_strand_id
1 'polypeptide(L)'
;MNAVYHGLSVGLVRINQMKGNPPGATRRSGSAEGQEDSDKDDEDITDDALRATIKQSKKVLEMQKNLLRQIVERRKFISSMKDNVVTKEEETVSYNQNHSSFSNVDIDNDEDFDRTDNPWSYSDNYAQTCETDVLDYGKETIDDIEVEKSVAETLGLLREADLEQSQPQDMLPVIFEESDCYTMDDEIIEVSAEEGMQGSIKQQEVPPEEGILDSAPLAGPNVMNVIMVAAECAPWSKTGGLGDVVGALPKALARRGHRVMVVAPRYGNYAEPKQVGVRKRYKVNGQDMEVMYYHAYIDRVDFVFIDSPVFHHIGNDIYGGNRLDILKRMILFCKAAVEVPWHVPCGGICYGDGNLVFVANDWHTSLLPVYLKAYYRDNGLMIYARCVLVIHNIAHQGRGPIGDFSYVDLPGHYMDFFKLYDPVGGEHFNIFAAGLKAADRLVTVSHGYARELKTPEGGWGLHGIINDNDWKFQGIVNGIDTRSWNPEFDMYLQSDGYTNYSLETLQTGKSQCKAALQRELGLPVRDNVPIISFIGRLDDQKGVDLIGDAMPWLVGQDLQLIMLGTGRPDLEDMLRKFESEHHDKVRGWVGFSVKMAHRFTAGADVLLMPSRFEPCGLNQLYGMMYGTVPVVHAVGGLRDTVKQFDPFNETGLGWTFKRAEANKMIEALGHCLNTYRNYKNSWEGLQRRGMMQDLSWDNAAQRYEDVLVAAKYQW
;
A
#
# COMPACT_ATOMS: atom_id res chain seq x y z
N MET A 1 15.27 -15.80 -54.86
CA MET A 1 14.61 -16.03 -56.16
C MET A 1 13.11 -15.87 -55.95
N ASN A 2 12.49 -14.96 -56.70
CA ASN A 2 11.21 -15.03 -57.44
C ASN A 2 10.01 -15.79 -56.81
N ALA A 3 8.75 -15.34 -56.90
CA ALA A 3 8.12 -14.12 -57.43
C ALA A 3 6.70 -14.02 -56.81
N VAL A 4 6.18 -12.86 -56.38
CA VAL A 4 5.33 -11.93 -57.15
C VAL A 4 4.23 -12.58 -57.99
N TYR A 5 2.96 -12.28 -57.65
CA TYR A 5 1.88 -12.11 -58.63
C TYR A 5 0.88 -11.02 -58.17
N HIS A 6 0.50 -10.14 -59.11
CA HIS A 6 -0.47 -9.05 -58.94
C HIS A 6 -1.88 -9.45 -59.42
N GLY A 7 -2.91 -8.71 -58.98
CA GLY A 7 -4.25 -8.73 -59.60
C GLY A 7 -5.10 -7.51 -59.18
N LEU A 8 -5.32 -6.56 -60.10
CA LEU A 8 -6.06 -5.30 -59.92
C LEU A 8 -7.36 -5.29 -60.75
N SER A 9 -8.44 -4.70 -60.22
CA SER A 9 -9.57 -4.09 -60.96
C SER A 9 -10.51 -3.43 -59.93
N VAL A 10 -10.71 -2.11 -59.77
CA VAL A 10 -11.10 -1.00 -60.69
C VAL A 10 -12.62 -0.89 -60.94
N GLY A 11 -13.18 0.29 -60.57
CA GLY A 11 -14.47 0.83 -61.03
C GLY A 11 -15.56 0.99 -59.94
N LEU A 12 -16.41 2.02 -59.92
CA LEU A 12 -16.33 3.36 -60.55
C LEU A 12 -17.29 4.34 -59.84
N VAL A 13 -16.97 5.64 -59.93
CA VAL A 13 -17.72 6.84 -59.50
C VAL A 13 -19.25 6.83 -59.73
N ARG A 14 -20.02 7.39 -58.79
CA ARG A 14 -21.15 8.28 -59.14
C ARG A 14 -21.39 9.42 -58.16
N ILE A 15 -21.56 10.61 -58.73
CA ILE A 15 -21.82 11.91 -58.11
C ILE A 15 -23.33 12.20 -58.17
N ASN A 16 -23.86 13.00 -57.24
CA ASN A 16 -25.03 13.83 -57.53
C ASN A 16 -24.90 15.22 -56.85
N GLN A 17 -25.07 16.28 -57.66
CA GLN A 17 -25.18 17.67 -57.23
C GLN A 17 -26.61 18.17 -57.50
N MET A 18 -27.18 18.99 -56.61
CA MET A 18 -27.98 20.19 -56.94
C MET A 18 -27.79 21.15 -55.74
N LYS A 19 -27.21 22.36 -55.84
CA LYS A 19 -27.58 23.60 -56.58
C LYS A 19 -28.94 24.19 -56.18
N GLY A 20 -28.89 25.31 -55.46
CA GLY A 20 -29.98 26.26 -55.25
C GLY A 20 -29.53 27.45 -54.40
N ASN A 21 -29.45 28.65 -54.97
CA ASN A 21 -29.18 29.93 -54.29
C ASN A 21 -29.93 31.05 -55.10
N PRO A 22 -30.06 32.30 -54.65
CA PRO A 22 -31.31 32.81 -54.07
C PRO A 22 -31.92 33.99 -54.85
N PRO A 23 -33.07 34.53 -54.38
CA PRO A 23 -33.38 35.96 -54.46
C PRO A 23 -33.66 36.53 -53.04
N GLY A 24 -33.69 37.83 -52.78
CA GLY A 24 -33.53 39.03 -53.61
C GLY A 24 -33.71 40.28 -52.73
N ALA A 25 -33.19 41.44 -53.13
CA ALA A 25 -33.01 42.60 -52.24
C ALA A 25 -34.12 43.67 -52.28
N THR A 26 -34.37 44.34 -51.13
CA THR A 26 -34.85 45.74 -50.96
C THR A 26 -34.59 46.14 -49.50
N ARG A 27 -33.86 47.20 -49.08
CA ARG A 27 -33.59 48.58 -49.55
C ARG A 27 -34.70 49.61 -49.26
N ARG A 28 -34.60 50.34 -48.13
CA ARG A 28 -34.90 51.80 -47.90
C ARG A 28 -35.05 52.13 -46.39
N SER A 29 -34.23 53.05 -45.84
CA SER A 29 -34.49 54.49 -45.57
C SER A 29 -35.61 54.77 -44.55
N GLY A 30 -35.44 55.63 -43.53
CA GLY A 30 -34.30 56.46 -43.14
C GLY A 30 -34.59 57.19 -41.81
N SER A 31 -33.78 58.21 -41.48
CA SER A 31 -34.13 59.49 -40.80
C SER A 31 -35.22 59.56 -39.71
N ALA A 32 -35.12 60.35 -38.65
CA ALA A 32 -34.07 61.17 -38.04
C ALA A 32 -34.67 61.81 -36.77
N GLU A 33 -33.83 62.25 -35.82
CA GLU A 33 -34.12 63.26 -34.78
C GLU A 33 -35.26 63.01 -33.75
N GLY A 34 -34.98 63.32 -32.49
CA GLY A 34 -35.90 63.19 -31.35
C GLY A 34 -35.12 63.28 -30.05
N GLN A 35 -35.09 64.48 -29.47
CA GLN A 35 -34.19 64.89 -28.38
C GLN A 35 -34.98 65.12 -27.08
N GLU A 36 -34.26 65.13 -25.95
CA GLU A 36 -34.67 65.63 -24.62
C GLU A 36 -35.39 64.69 -23.64
N ASP A 37 -35.35 65.12 -22.37
CA ASP A 37 -35.73 64.49 -21.10
C ASP A 37 -34.94 63.24 -20.64
N SER A 38 -34.42 63.10 -19.41
CA SER A 38 -33.94 63.98 -18.31
C SER A 38 -33.78 63.07 -17.08
N ASP A 39 -32.93 63.45 -16.11
CA ASP A 39 -32.73 62.80 -14.79
C ASP A 39 -32.08 61.39 -14.84
N LYS A 40 -30.80 61.25 -14.48
CA LYS A 40 -30.26 61.14 -13.11
C LYS A 40 -30.72 59.88 -12.37
N ASP A 41 -29.77 58.97 -12.16
CA ASP A 41 -29.26 58.63 -10.81
C ASP A 41 -27.98 57.78 -10.95
N ASP A 42 -26.83 58.40 -10.66
CA ASP A 42 -25.60 57.69 -10.28
C ASP A 42 -25.68 57.41 -8.78
N GLU A 43 -25.67 56.15 -8.35
CA GLU A 43 -25.42 55.80 -6.93
C GLU A 43 -24.14 54.94 -6.77
N ASP A 44 -23.17 55.60 -6.14
CA ASP A 44 -21.94 55.10 -5.56
C ASP A 44 -21.93 53.61 -5.13
N ILE A 45 -20.99 52.84 -5.72
CA ILE A 45 -20.40 51.68 -5.04
C ILE A 45 -19.59 52.24 -3.85
N THR A 46 -20.24 52.33 -2.71
CA THR A 46 -19.74 53.05 -1.51
C THR A 46 -18.28 52.72 -1.15
N ASP A 47 -17.48 53.79 -1.02
CA ASP A 47 -16.08 53.76 -0.55
C ASP A 47 -15.95 53.01 0.80
N ASP A 48 -17.01 53.01 1.62
CA ASP A 48 -17.09 52.26 2.87
C ASP A 48 -16.99 50.74 2.71
N ALA A 49 -17.49 50.15 1.61
CA ALA A 49 -17.33 48.71 1.35
C ALA A 49 -15.85 48.36 1.11
N LEU A 50 -15.16 49.15 0.28
CA LEU A 50 -13.73 48.98 0.00
C LEU A 50 -12.88 49.20 1.26
N ARG A 51 -13.21 50.23 2.05
CA ARG A 51 -12.58 50.52 3.35
C ARG A 51 -12.81 49.39 4.35
N ALA A 52 -13.99 48.77 4.38
CA ALA A 52 -14.29 47.62 5.23
C ALA A 52 -13.41 46.42 4.88
N THR A 53 -13.30 46.07 3.59
CA THR A 53 -12.41 44.99 3.12
C THR A 53 -10.95 45.27 3.50
N ILE A 54 -10.45 46.48 3.24
CA ILE A 54 -9.07 46.88 3.60
C ILE A 54 -8.83 46.78 5.12
N LYS A 55 -9.82 47.17 5.94
CA LYS A 55 -9.75 47.07 7.40
C LYS A 55 -9.72 45.61 7.87
N GLN A 56 -10.48 44.72 7.20
CA GLN A 56 -10.50 43.29 7.49
C GLN A 56 -9.18 42.61 7.10
N SER A 57 -8.62 42.91 5.92
CA SER A 57 -7.30 42.42 5.49
C SER A 57 -6.16 42.88 6.41
N LYS A 58 -6.18 44.14 6.87
CA LYS A 58 -5.21 44.65 7.87
C LYS A 58 -5.29 43.87 9.18
N LYS A 59 -6.51 43.56 9.66
CA LYS A 59 -6.73 42.78 10.90
C LYS A 59 -6.22 41.35 10.78
N VAL A 60 -6.37 40.70 9.61
CA VAL A 60 -5.80 39.37 9.33
C VAL A 60 -4.27 39.39 9.33
N LEU A 61 -3.65 40.37 8.67
CA LEU A 61 -2.19 40.55 8.66
C LEU A 61 -1.61 40.81 10.05
N GLU A 62 -2.32 41.55 10.90
CA GLU A 62 -1.91 41.80 12.28
C GLU A 62 -2.05 40.54 13.16
N MET A 63 -3.09 39.73 12.95
CA MET A 63 -3.25 38.44 13.61
C MET A 63 -2.13 37.45 13.21
N GLN A 64 -1.75 37.39 11.94
CA GLN A 64 -0.62 36.59 11.46
C GLN A 64 0.72 37.04 12.06
N LYS A 65 0.96 38.36 12.14
CA LYS A 65 2.16 38.92 12.79
C LYS A 65 2.24 38.57 14.29
N ASN A 66 1.11 38.60 15.00
CA ASN A 66 1.07 38.18 16.40
C ASN A 66 1.29 36.67 16.58
N LEU A 67 0.73 35.83 15.69
CA LEU A 67 0.98 34.39 15.71
C LEU A 67 2.47 34.06 15.51
N LEU A 68 3.13 34.74 14.57
CA LEU A 68 4.57 34.59 14.32
C LEU A 68 5.41 35.03 15.53
N ARG A 69 5.05 36.12 16.22
CA ARG A 69 5.72 36.52 17.48
C ARG A 69 5.58 35.45 18.55
N GLN A 70 4.38 34.91 18.77
CA GLN A 70 4.16 33.84 19.75
C GLN A 70 4.96 32.56 19.43
N ILE A 71 5.12 32.22 18.15
CA ILE A 71 5.96 31.08 17.72
C ILE A 71 7.45 31.36 18.02
N VAL A 72 7.93 32.58 17.78
CA VAL A 72 9.32 32.98 18.09
C VAL A 72 9.57 33.01 19.60
N GLU A 73 8.63 33.52 20.40
CA GLU A 73 8.71 33.53 21.87
C GLU A 73 8.69 32.11 22.44
N ARG A 74 7.81 31.22 21.93
CA ARG A 74 7.81 29.80 22.31
C ARG A 74 9.11 29.10 21.94
N ARG A 75 9.71 29.38 20.78
CA ARG A 75 11.04 28.84 20.41
C ARG A 75 12.14 29.34 21.35
N LYS A 76 12.14 30.62 21.73
CA LYS A 76 13.08 31.17 22.74
C LYS A 76 12.90 30.51 24.11
N PHE A 77 11.65 30.31 24.55
CA PHE A 77 11.33 29.63 25.80
C PHE A 77 11.79 28.16 25.79
N ILE A 78 11.57 27.44 24.69
CA ILE A 78 12.04 26.05 24.53
C ILE A 78 13.58 25.97 24.50
N SER A 79 14.27 26.94 23.89
CA SER A 79 15.74 27.03 23.95
C SER A 79 16.21 27.24 25.39
N SER A 80 15.64 28.22 26.09
CA SER A 80 15.93 28.50 27.50
C SER A 80 15.63 27.30 28.42
N MET A 81 14.60 26.50 28.13
CA MET A 81 14.36 25.25 28.84
C MET A 81 15.41 24.18 28.54
N LYS A 82 15.87 24.04 27.29
CA LYS A 82 16.97 23.13 26.97
C LYS A 82 18.26 23.52 27.68
N ASP A 83 18.62 24.80 27.66
CA ASP A 83 19.82 25.30 28.33
C ASP A 83 19.75 25.05 29.86
N ASN A 84 18.59 25.25 30.49
CA ASN A 84 18.34 24.95 31.92
C ASN A 84 18.24 23.45 32.26
N VAL A 85 18.03 22.56 31.28
CA VAL A 85 18.04 21.11 31.48
C VAL A 85 19.48 20.59 31.40
N VAL A 86 20.28 21.09 30.46
CA VAL A 86 21.71 20.76 30.34
C VAL A 86 22.47 21.17 31.59
N THR A 87 22.23 22.36 32.15
CA THR A 87 22.87 22.77 33.43
C THR A 87 22.43 21.93 34.63
N LYS A 88 21.22 21.37 34.62
CA LYS A 88 20.74 20.49 35.70
C LYS A 88 21.30 19.08 35.63
N GLU A 89 21.56 18.55 34.44
CA GLU A 89 22.21 17.24 34.30
C GLU A 89 23.69 17.31 34.72
N GLU A 90 24.38 18.42 34.46
CA GLU A 90 25.77 18.65 34.93
C GLU A 90 25.86 18.86 36.46
N GLU A 91 24.90 19.53 37.11
CA GLU A 91 24.87 19.67 38.58
C GLU A 91 24.53 18.36 39.33
N THR A 92 23.84 17.41 38.68
CA THR A 92 23.52 16.11 39.32
C THR A 92 24.66 15.10 39.38
N VAL A 93 25.81 15.36 38.73
CA VAL A 93 26.95 14.44 38.70
C VAL A 93 28.03 14.79 39.74
N SER A 94 27.99 15.98 40.37
CA SER A 94 29.00 16.41 41.36
C SER A 94 28.61 16.29 42.84
N TYR A 95 27.42 15.74 43.15
CA TYR A 95 26.90 15.63 44.53
C TYR A 95 26.64 14.18 44.95
N ASN A 96 27.71 13.35 44.97
CA ASN A 96 27.73 12.09 45.75
C ASN A 96 29.16 11.61 46.07
N GLN A 97 30.02 12.53 46.52
CA GLN A 97 31.23 12.19 47.27
C GLN A 97 31.22 12.94 48.63
N ASN A 98 31.66 12.24 49.68
CA ASN A 98 31.92 12.70 51.05
C ASN A 98 30.73 12.88 52.03
N HIS A 99 30.30 11.74 52.59
CA HIS A 99 30.17 11.51 54.04
C HIS A 99 30.43 10.00 54.27
N SER A 100 31.52 9.53 54.90
CA SER A 100 31.81 9.53 56.36
C SER A 100 30.65 8.96 57.21
N SER A 101 30.80 7.93 58.06
CA SER A 101 32.03 7.33 58.60
C SER A 101 31.76 6.05 59.44
N PHE A 102 32.76 5.17 59.53
CA PHE A 102 33.10 4.24 60.63
C PHE A 102 32.07 3.27 61.25
N SER A 103 32.44 1.97 61.22
CA SER A 103 32.83 1.24 62.44
C SER A 103 33.89 0.17 62.14
N ASN A 104 34.93 0.09 62.97
CA ASN A 104 35.94 -1.00 62.95
C ASN A 104 35.46 -2.17 63.83
N VAL A 105 35.77 -3.40 63.42
CA VAL A 105 36.17 -4.49 64.33
C VAL A 105 37.26 -5.31 63.63
N ASP A 106 38.43 -5.42 64.25
CA ASP A 106 39.55 -6.24 63.80
C ASP A 106 39.33 -7.74 64.09
N ILE A 107 40.03 -8.63 63.38
CA ILE A 107 40.71 -9.82 63.93
C ILE A 107 41.56 -10.47 62.83
N ASP A 108 42.83 -10.74 63.17
CA ASP A 108 43.79 -11.46 62.34
C ASP A 108 43.49 -12.97 62.23
N ASN A 109 43.99 -13.61 61.17
CA ASN A 109 45.05 -14.65 61.23
C ASN A 109 45.15 -15.43 59.91
N ASP A 110 46.38 -15.56 59.41
CA ASP A 110 47.09 -16.81 59.10
C ASP A 110 46.24 -18.11 59.03
N GLU A 111 46.44 -19.03 58.08
CA GLU A 111 47.73 -19.71 57.84
C GLU A 111 47.73 -20.51 56.51
N ASP A 112 48.91 -20.93 56.05
CA ASP A 112 49.12 -21.86 54.92
C ASP A 112 48.47 -23.24 55.14
N PHE A 113 48.07 -23.96 54.07
CA PHE A 113 48.86 -25.15 53.67
C PHE A 113 48.60 -25.72 52.26
N ASP A 114 49.64 -26.38 51.79
CA ASP A 114 49.91 -26.98 50.47
C ASP A 114 49.36 -28.44 50.34
N ARG A 115 49.41 -28.99 49.10
CA ARG A 115 49.34 -30.44 48.72
C ARG A 115 47.95 -31.08 48.54
N THR A 116 47.73 -32.01 47.59
CA THR A 116 48.66 -32.76 46.69
C THR A 116 47.95 -33.18 45.40
N ASP A 117 48.71 -33.44 44.33
CA ASP A 117 48.24 -34.01 43.06
C ASP A 117 47.77 -35.48 43.10
N ASN A 118 47.15 -35.88 41.97
CA ASN A 118 47.41 -37.14 41.22
C ASN A 118 46.45 -38.37 41.44
N PRO A 119 46.42 -39.40 40.53
CA PRO A 119 45.51 -39.39 39.36
C PRO A 119 44.79 -40.77 39.07
N TRP A 120 44.59 -41.14 37.77
CA TRP A 120 44.02 -42.38 37.17
C TRP A 120 42.46 -42.38 36.99
N SER A 121 41.85 -42.87 35.89
CA SER A 121 42.36 -43.47 34.63
C SER A 121 41.30 -43.56 33.49
N TYR A 122 41.80 -43.51 32.23
CA TYR A 122 41.34 -44.20 30.99
C TYR A 122 39.88 -44.14 30.46
N SER A 123 39.76 -43.54 29.25
CA SER A 123 39.06 -44.00 28.00
C SER A 123 38.07 -45.19 28.04
N ASP A 124 37.03 -45.30 27.19
CA ASP A 124 37.05 -45.09 25.73
C ASP A 124 35.63 -45.13 25.08
N ASN A 125 35.59 -44.82 23.77
CA ASN A 125 34.45 -44.75 22.85
C ASN A 125 33.71 -46.09 22.57
N TYR A 126 32.40 -46.07 22.25
CA TYR A 126 31.86 -46.19 20.86
C TYR A 126 30.30 -46.23 20.79
N ALA A 127 29.74 -46.05 19.59
CA ALA A 127 28.30 -45.88 19.30
C ALA A 127 27.62 -47.12 18.66
N GLN A 128 26.27 -47.17 18.60
CA GLN A 128 25.49 -47.52 17.38
C GLN A 128 23.93 -47.42 17.50
N THR A 129 23.35 -46.56 16.64
CA THR A 129 22.15 -46.63 15.75
C THR A 129 20.99 -47.67 15.85
N CYS A 130 19.84 -47.23 15.26
CA CYS A 130 18.66 -47.96 14.70
C CYS A 130 17.50 -48.31 15.68
N GLU A 131 16.26 -47.80 15.45
CA GLU A 131 15.14 -48.32 14.59
C GLU A 131 14.49 -49.61 15.18
N THR A 132 13.17 -49.85 15.21
CA THR A 132 12.03 -49.39 14.36
C THR A 132 10.65 -49.59 15.05
N ASP A 133 9.56 -49.28 14.34
CA ASP A 133 8.20 -49.89 14.40
C ASP A 133 7.14 -49.55 15.48
N VAL A 134 6.16 -48.77 15.00
CA VAL A 134 4.68 -48.86 15.11
C VAL A 134 4.09 -50.11 15.81
N LEU A 135 3.11 -49.91 16.71
CA LEU A 135 1.80 -50.61 16.66
C LEU A 135 0.70 -49.99 17.56
N ASP A 136 -0.55 -50.28 17.18
CA ASP A 136 -1.84 -49.81 17.69
C ASP A 136 -2.41 -50.71 18.82
N TYR A 137 -3.16 -50.12 19.77
CA TYR A 137 -4.15 -50.70 20.71
C TYR A 137 -4.72 -49.52 21.53
N GLY A 138 -5.95 -49.48 22.07
CA GLY A 138 -7.01 -50.48 22.19
C GLY A 138 -7.87 -50.11 23.43
N LYS A 139 -9.21 -50.16 23.35
CA LYS A 139 -10.12 -49.82 24.46
C LYS A 139 -10.21 -50.94 25.52
N GLU A 140 -10.56 -50.57 26.76
CA GLU A 140 -11.59 -51.14 27.69
C GLU A 140 -11.44 -50.40 29.06
N THR A 141 -12.45 -49.73 29.65
CA THR A 141 -13.55 -50.19 30.55
C THR A 141 -13.06 -50.91 31.84
N ILE A 142 -13.62 -50.75 33.06
CA ILE A 142 -14.93 -50.25 33.54
C ILE A 142 -14.89 -49.92 35.09
N ASP A 143 -16.01 -49.42 35.66
CA ASP A 143 -16.45 -49.33 37.09
C ASP A 143 -16.08 -48.08 37.96
N ASP A 144 -16.95 -47.53 38.85
CA ASP A 144 -18.43 -47.48 38.95
C ASP A 144 -18.89 -46.41 40.02
N ILE A 145 -20.21 -46.30 40.32
CA ILE A 145 -20.92 -45.63 41.46
C ILE A 145 -21.80 -44.39 41.11
N GLU A 146 -23.09 -44.66 40.81
CA GLU A 146 -24.34 -44.23 41.53
C GLU A 146 -24.51 -42.78 42.11
N VAL A 147 -25.69 -42.11 42.16
CA VAL A 147 -27.11 -42.55 42.01
C VAL A 147 -28.13 -41.39 41.75
N GLU A 148 -29.29 -41.70 41.13
CA GLU A 148 -30.60 -40.96 41.07
C GLU A 148 -30.65 -39.50 40.51
N LYS A 149 -31.71 -38.92 39.89
CA LYS A 149 -33.07 -39.21 39.35
C LYS A 149 -33.52 -37.88 38.65
N SER A 150 -34.66 -37.68 37.97
CA SER A 150 -35.56 -38.36 37.00
C SER A 150 -36.59 -37.27 36.57
N VAL A 151 -37.47 -37.31 35.56
CA VAL A 151 -38.06 -38.31 34.63
C VAL A 151 -38.20 -37.62 33.24
N ALA A 152 -38.39 -38.36 32.14
CA ALA A 152 -38.86 -37.82 30.86
C ALA A 152 -40.18 -38.50 30.42
N GLU A 153 -41.17 -37.75 29.95
CA GLU A 153 -42.28 -38.28 29.12
C GLU A 153 -43.18 -37.17 28.54
N THR A 154 -43.29 -37.11 27.21
CA THR A 154 -44.55 -37.12 26.40
C THR A 154 -44.27 -36.53 25.02
N LEU A 155 -44.52 -37.32 23.97
CA LEU A 155 -44.41 -36.90 22.56
C LEU A 155 -45.64 -37.38 21.77
N GLY A 156 -46.19 -36.49 20.93
CA GLY A 156 -47.27 -36.78 19.97
C GLY A 156 -48.69 -36.49 20.46
N LEU A 157 -49.68 -36.22 19.59
CA LEU A 157 -49.64 -36.08 18.12
C LEU A 157 -50.99 -35.50 17.59
N LEU A 158 -50.99 -34.97 16.35
CA LEU A 158 -52.15 -34.75 15.42
C LEU A 158 -53.03 -33.46 15.42
N ARG A 159 -52.98 -32.80 14.24
CA ARG A 159 -54.06 -32.29 13.33
C ARG A 159 -54.81 -30.96 13.53
N GLU A 160 -54.65 -30.11 12.49
CA GLU A 160 -55.65 -29.43 11.64
C GLU A 160 -56.86 -28.69 12.28
N ALA A 161 -56.85 -27.35 12.17
CA ALA A 161 -57.97 -26.52 11.66
C ALA A 161 -57.53 -25.06 11.40
N ASP A 162 -58.16 -24.40 10.42
CA ASP A 162 -57.85 -23.05 9.92
C ASP A 162 -58.32 -21.89 10.83
N LEU A 163 -57.73 -20.70 10.69
CA LEU A 163 -58.41 -19.46 10.22
C LEU A 163 -57.53 -18.18 10.33
N GLU A 164 -57.34 -17.54 9.17
CA GLU A 164 -57.30 -16.09 8.88
C GLU A 164 -56.29 -15.07 9.50
N GLN A 165 -55.60 -14.40 8.56
CA GLN A 165 -55.31 -12.95 8.47
C GLN A 165 -54.41 -12.25 9.52
N SER A 166 -53.16 -11.97 9.14
CA SER A 166 -52.68 -10.57 8.92
C SER A 166 -51.24 -10.53 8.38
N GLN A 167 -50.99 -9.76 7.32
CA GLN A 167 -49.64 -9.42 6.84
C GLN A 167 -49.11 -8.15 7.55
N PRO A 168 -47.82 -8.06 7.87
CA PRO A 168 -47.09 -6.79 7.94
C PRO A 168 -46.43 -6.49 6.59
N GLN A 169 -46.64 -5.28 6.07
CA GLN A 169 -46.13 -4.85 4.75
C GLN A 169 -44.65 -4.45 4.80
N ASP A 170 -43.98 -4.62 3.65
CA ASP A 170 -42.62 -4.11 3.41
C ASP A 170 -42.56 -2.58 3.49
N MET A 171 -41.57 -2.05 4.22
CA MET A 171 -41.29 -0.61 4.30
C MET A 171 -40.33 -0.19 3.18
N LEU A 172 -40.88 0.29 2.07
CA LEU A 172 -40.14 1.02 1.04
C LEU A 172 -39.73 2.43 1.54
N PRO A 173 -38.57 2.97 1.13
CA PRO A 173 -38.21 4.37 1.38
C PRO A 173 -39.03 5.34 0.50
N VAL A 174 -39.19 6.55 1.01
CA VAL A 174 -40.10 7.60 0.50
C VAL A 174 -39.71 8.11 -0.89
N ILE A 175 -40.71 8.25 -1.78
CA ILE A 175 -40.61 8.90 -3.09
C ILE A 175 -40.82 10.41 -2.95
N PHE A 176 -40.11 11.20 -3.77
CA PHE A 176 -40.15 12.66 -3.82
C PHE A 176 -41.52 13.23 -4.24
N GLU A 177 -41.88 14.39 -3.70
CA GLU A 177 -42.89 15.27 -4.29
C GLU A 177 -42.25 16.17 -5.36
N GLU A 178 -42.98 16.42 -6.45
CA GLU A 178 -42.58 17.30 -7.55
C GLU A 178 -42.72 18.78 -7.15
N SER A 179 -41.83 19.65 -7.67
CA SER A 179 -42.09 21.09 -7.78
C SER A 179 -41.38 21.68 -9.00
N ASP A 180 -41.91 22.79 -9.50
CA ASP A 180 -41.94 23.08 -10.93
C ASP A 180 -40.66 23.54 -11.63
N CYS A 181 -40.68 23.32 -12.95
CA CYS A 181 -39.67 23.68 -13.93
C CYS A 181 -39.57 25.20 -14.19
N TYR A 182 -38.34 25.70 -14.31
CA TYR A 182 -38.04 26.89 -15.11
C TYR A 182 -36.82 26.62 -16.01
N THR A 183 -37.03 26.73 -17.32
CA THR A 183 -36.00 26.70 -18.36
C THR A 183 -35.54 28.11 -18.71
N MET A 184 -34.23 28.32 -18.88
CA MET A 184 -33.70 29.31 -19.82
C MET A 184 -32.43 28.76 -20.48
N ASP A 185 -32.26 29.08 -21.75
CA ASP A 185 -31.30 28.46 -22.67
C ASP A 185 -29.89 29.08 -22.62
N ASP A 186 -28.89 28.28 -23.00
CA ASP A 186 -27.52 28.74 -23.28
C ASP A 186 -27.43 29.33 -24.70
N GLU A 187 -26.91 30.56 -24.84
CA GLU A 187 -26.38 31.06 -26.12
C GLU A 187 -24.89 31.43 -26.02
N ILE A 188 -24.15 31.05 -27.06
CA ILE A 188 -22.69 31.21 -27.22
C ILE A 188 -22.41 32.44 -28.07
N ILE A 189 -21.56 33.37 -27.61
CA ILE A 189 -20.90 34.35 -28.49
C ILE A 189 -19.42 34.54 -28.11
N GLU A 190 -18.55 34.41 -29.12
CA GLU A 190 -17.12 34.74 -29.10
C GLU A 190 -16.89 36.26 -29.21
N VAL A 191 -15.80 36.81 -28.63
CA VAL A 191 -15.15 38.01 -29.20
C VAL A 191 -13.62 37.89 -29.13
N SER A 192 -12.99 38.36 -30.21
CA SER A 192 -11.58 38.30 -30.58
C SER A 192 -10.67 39.40 -29.97
N ALA A 193 -9.41 39.44 -30.43
CA ALA A 193 -8.26 40.12 -29.84
C ALA A 193 -7.98 41.57 -30.34
N GLU A 194 -6.72 42.02 -30.16
CA GLU A 194 -6.06 43.29 -30.60
C GLU A 194 -6.25 44.51 -29.67
N GLU A 195 -5.29 45.43 -29.46
CA GLU A 195 -3.83 45.50 -29.71
C GLU A 195 -3.22 46.63 -28.82
N GLY A 196 -1.90 46.70 -28.59
CA GLY A 196 -1.31 47.86 -27.87
C GLY A 196 0.17 47.79 -27.44
N MET A 197 1.04 48.39 -28.25
CA MET A 197 2.47 48.72 -28.01
C MET A 197 2.70 49.50 -26.67
N GLN A 198 3.89 49.60 -26.03
CA GLN A 198 5.29 49.61 -26.51
C GLN A 198 6.26 49.59 -25.29
N GLY A 199 7.51 49.08 -25.41
CA GLY A 199 8.54 49.31 -24.37
C GLY A 199 9.73 48.34 -24.33
N SER A 200 10.79 48.60 -25.10
CA SER A 200 11.96 47.71 -25.24
C SER A 200 13.13 48.04 -24.32
N ILE A 201 13.70 47.02 -23.64
CA ILE A 201 15.14 46.93 -23.33
C ILE A 201 15.62 45.49 -23.60
N LYS A 202 16.73 45.33 -24.32
CA LYS A 202 17.33 44.03 -24.70
C LYS A 202 18.43 43.62 -23.71
N GLN A 203 18.59 42.31 -23.47
CA GLN A 203 19.92 41.67 -23.46
C GLN A 203 19.88 40.13 -23.56
N GLN A 204 20.65 39.62 -24.55
CA GLN A 204 21.21 38.27 -24.74
C GLN A 204 20.32 37.02 -24.61
N GLU A 205 20.06 36.40 -25.77
CA GLU A 205 19.55 35.03 -25.91
C GLU A 205 20.67 34.00 -25.72
N VAL A 206 20.37 32.94 -24.96
CA VAL A 206 21.01 31.63 -25.05
C VAL A 206 19.88 30.67 -25.45
N PRO A 207 20.02 29.84 -26.50
CA PRO A 207 18.95 28.96 -26.92
C PRO A 207 18.72 27.87 -25.84
N PRO A 208 17.48 27.66 -25.35
CA PRO A 208 17.17 26.49 -24.55
C PRO A 208 17.29 25.24 -25.42
N GLU A 209 17.95 24.20 -24.90
CA GLU A 209 17.90 22.88 -25.51
C GLU A 209 16.44 22.37 -25.53
N GLU A 210 16.03 21.75 -26.63
CA GLU A 210 14.72 21.10 -26.76
C GLU A 210 14.66 19.85 -25.86
N GLY A 211 14.43 20.07 -24.57
CA GLY A 211 14.03 19.02 -23.65
C GLY A 211 12.73 18.40 -24.14
N ILE A 212 12.75 17.09 -24.37
CA ILE A 212 11.56 16.32 -24.74
C ILE A 212 10.56 16.41 -23.59
N LEU A 213 9.61 17.34 -23.73
CA LEU A 213 8.38 17.37 -22.95
C LEU A 213 7.58 16.14 -23.35
N ASP A 214 7.74 15.07 -22.57
CA ASP A 214 6.83 13.92 -22.60
C ASP A 214 5.41 14.47 -22.47
N SER A 215 4.64 14.37 -23.55
CA SER A 215 3.29 14.91 -23.60
C SER A 215 2.46 14.16 -22.57
N ALA A 216 1.95 14.86 -21.56
CA ALA A 216 0.99 14.30 -20.62
C ALA A 216 -0.12 13.60 -21.44
N PRO A 217 -0.44 12.32 -21.14
CA PRO A 217 -1.33 11.55 -21.98
C PRO A 217 -2.67 12.25 -22.07
N LEU A 218 -3.14 12.39 -23.31
CA LEU A 218 -4.35 13.10 -23.69
C LEU A 218 -5.54 12.66 -22.84
N ALA A 219 -6.44 13.59 -22.54
CA ALA A 219 -7.78 13.28 -22.03
C ALA A 219 -8.59 12.52 -23.11
N GLY A 220 -8.35 11.21 -23.21
CA GLY A 220 -8.94 10.33 -24.21
C GLY A 220 -10.30 9.75 -23.78
N PRO A 221 -10.93 8.94 -24.65
CA PRO A 221 -12.23 8.31 -24.36
C PRO A 221 -12.22 7.31 -23.18
N ASN A 222 -11.04 7.00 -22.65
CA ASN A 222 -10.82 6.09 -21.52
C ASN A 222 -10.62 6.81 -20.18
N VAL A 223 -10.71 8.15 -20.12
CA VAL A 223 -10.80 8.86 -18.83
C VAL A 223 -11.99 8.30 -18.03
N MET A 224 -11.80 8.09 -16.73
CA MET A 224 -12.73 7.40 -15.83
C MET A 224 -12.72 8.06 -14.45
N ASN A 225 -13.81 7.89 -13.71
CA ASN A 225 -13.86 8.16 -12.27
C ASN A 225 -13.42 6.88 -11.56
N VAL A 226 -12.27 6.91 -10.88
CA VAL A 226 -11.69 5.75 -10.21
C VAL A 226 -11.74 5.97 -8.71
N ILE A 227 -12.32 5.05 -7.96
CA ILE A 227 -12.38 5.11 -6.50
C ILE A 227 -11.67 3.89 -5.92
N MET A 228 -10.45 4.08 -5.43
CA MET A 228 -9.74 3.04 -4.69
C MET A 228 -10.26 2.97 -3.26
N VAL A 229 -10.60 1.78 -2.80
CA VAL A 229 -11.07 1.54 -1.44
C VAL A 229 -10.12 0.57 -0.76
N ALA A 230 -9.62 0.93 0.42
CA ALA A 230 -8.65 0.12 1.16
C ALA A 230 -8.66 0.42 2.67
N ALA A 231 -8.21 -0.54 3.47
CA ALA A 231 -7.98 -0.34 4.91
C ALA A 231 -6.69 0.46 5.21
N GLU A 232 -5.74 0.52 4.28
CA GLU A 232 -4.47 1.25 4.44
C GLU A 232 -4.34 2.33 3.36
N CYS A 233 -3.79 3.49 3.74
CA CYS A 233 -3.38 4.56 2.85
C CYS A 233 -2.19 5.30 3.46
N ALA A 234 -1.00 5.15 2.88
CA ALA A 234 0.15 5.94 3.28
C ALA A 234 -0.06 7.44 2.94
N PRO A 235 0.44 8.38 3.77
CA PRO A 235 1.20 8.18 5.01
C PRO A 235 0.35 7.96 6.28
N TRP A 236 -0.98 8.01 6.20
CA TRP A 236 -1.87 8.10 7.38
C TRP A 236 -2.14 6.76 8.09
N SER A 237 -2.25 5.66 7.35
CA SER A 237 -2.40 4.30 7.90
C SER A 237 -1.67 3.29 7.02
N LYS A 238 -0.76 2.53 7.63
CA LYS A 238 0.05 1.52 6.94
C LYS A 238 0.53 0.46 7.91
N THR A 239 0.46 -0.81 7.51
CA THR A 239 1.12 -1.94 8.15
C THR A 239 1.95 -2.77 7.16
N GLY A 240 1.55 -2.79 5.88
CA GLY A 240 2.19 -3.57 4.84
C GLY A 240 2.37 -2.80 3.54
N GLY A 241 2.51 -3.54 2.44
CA GLY A 241 2.64 -2.96 1.09
C GLY A 241 1.34 -2.33 0.56
N LEU A 242 0.18 -2.71 1.09
CA LEU A 242 -1.13 -2.17 0.68
C LEU A 242 -1.16 -0.63 0.79
N GLY A 243 -0.73 -0.09 1.93
CA GLY A 243 -0.67 1.36 2.14
C GLY A 243 0.25 2.09 1.15
N ASP A 244 1.32 1.45 0.65
CA ASP A 244 2.21 2.04 -0.37
C ASP A 244 1.54 2.06 -1.75
N VAL A 245 0.87 0.97 -2.14
CA VAL A 245 0.13 0.92 -3.42
C VAL A 245 -0.96 2.00 -3.44
N VAL A 246 -1.76 2.08 -2.38
CA VAL A 246 -2.85 3.05 -2.25
C VAL A 246 -2.33 4.48 -2.07
N GLY A 247 -1.12 4.68 -1.54
CA GLY A 247 -0.48 6.00 -1.49
C GLY A 247 0.05 6.51 -2.84
N ALA A 248 0.36 5.61 -3.80
CA ALA A 248 1.12 5.95 -5.00
C ALA A 248 0.40 5.67 -6.33
N LEU A 249 -0.24 4.51 -6.51
CA LEU A 249 -0.96 4.16 -7.76
C LEU A 249 -2.08 5.17 -8.10
N PRO A 250 -2.88 5.71 -7.15
CA PRO A 250 -3.83 6.78 -7.44
C PRO A 250 -3.22 8.01 -8.08
N LYS A 251 -2.02 8.41 -7.63
CA LYS A 251 -1.31 9.59 -8.14
C LYS A 251 -0.81 9.37 -9.56
N ALA A 252 -0.39 8.15 -9.89
CA ALA A 252 -0.04 7.77 -11.26
C ALA A 252 -1.26 7.77 -12.19
N LEU A 253 -2.39 7.17 -11.77
CA LEU A 253 -3.64 7.24 -12.55
C LEU A 253 -4.17 8.69 -12.71
N ALA A 254 -4.02 9.55 -11.69
CA ALA A 254 -4.39 10.96 -11.80
C ALA A 254 -3.48 11.74 -12.76
N ARG A 255 -2.18 11.41 -12.85
CA ARG A 255 -1.28 11.93 -13.90
C ARG A 255 -1.70 11.49 -15.31
N ARG A 256 -2.34 10.31 -15.43
CA ARG A 256 -2.90 9.79 -16.69
C ARG A 256 -4.27 10.38 -17.07
N GLY A 257 -4.78 11.34 -16.28
CA GLY A 257 -6.00 12.09 -16.59
C GLY A 257 -7.29 11.53 -15.98
N HIS A 258 -7.25 10.40 -15.26
CA HIS A 258 -8.42 9.90 -14.53
C HIS A 258 -8.76 10.82 -13.34
N ARG A 259 -10.05 10.92 -12.98
CA ARG A 259 -10.47 11.54 -11.73
C ARG A 259 -10.39 10.49 -10.63
N VAL A 260 -9.45 10.62 -9.70
CA VAL A 260 -9.12 9.53 -8.75
C VAL A 260 -9.40 9.93 -7.31
N MET A 261 -10.17 9.08 -6.62
CA MET A 261 -10.40 9.13 -5.19
C MET A 261 -9.76 7.93 -4.49
N VAL A 262 -9.31 8.13 -3.26
CA VAL A 262 -8.97 7.10 -2.29
C VAL A 262 -9.94 7.19 -1.13
N VAL A 263 -10.57 6.08 -0.76
CA VAL A 263 -11.48 5.95 0.38
C VAL A 263 -10.86 4.99 1.40
N ALA A 264 -10.61 5.47 2.60
CA ALA A 264 -10.04 4.70 3.71
C ALA A 264 -10.75 5.02 5.04
N PRO A 265 -10.67 4.16 6.07
CA PRO A 265 -11.14 4.51 7.40
C PRO A 265 -10.23 5.56 8.06
N ARG A 266 -10.81 6.42 8.91
CA ARG A 266 -10.07 7.36 9.74
C ARG A 266 -9.71 6.68 11.06
N TYR A 267 -8.48 6.19 11.20
CA TYR A 267 -8.03 5.48 12.41
C TYR A 267 -7.62 6.42 13.54
N GLY A 268 -7.28 7.68 13.22
CA GLY A 268 -6.88 8.69 14.18
C GLY A 268 -6.99 10.12 13.64
N ASN A 269 -6.49 11.08 14.41
CA ASN A 269 -6.55 12.49 14.03
C ASN A 269 -5.43 12.87 13.05
N TYR A 270 -5.76 12.81 11.76
CA TYR A 270 -4.93 13.34 10.67
C TYR A 270 -5.05 14.87 10.57
N ALA A 271 -3.96 15.54 10.20
CA ALA A 271 -3.86 17.01 10.23
C ALA A 271 -4.32 17.69 8.93
N GLU A 272 -4.13 17.01 7.79
CA GLU A 272 -4.45 17.50 6.46
C GLU A 272 -5.95 17.39 6.12
N PRO A 273 -6.65 16.25 6.40
CA PRO A 273 -8.04 16.08 6.02
C PRO A 273 -9.00 16.91 6.86
N LYS A 274 -9.90 17.65 6.20
CA LYS A 274 -10.92 18.49 6.83
C LYS A 274 -12.29 17.83 6.75
N GLN A 275 -13.12 18.02 7.76
CA GLN A 275 -14.48 17.48 7.76
C GLN A 275 -15.31 18.12 6.63
N VAL A 276 -16.00 17.31 5.83
CA VAL A 276 -16.82 17.74 4.69
C VAL A 276 -18.20 18.28 5.14
N GLY A 277 -18.60 17.97 6.38
CA GLY A 277 -19.90 18.34 6.97
C GLY A 277 -21.01 17.31 6.69
N VAL A 278 -20.77 16.36 5.80
CA VAL A 278 -21.70 15.28 5.47
C VAL A 278 -21.71 14.21 6.56
N ARG A 279 -22.91 13.79 6.98
CA ARG A 279 -23.14 12.67 7.90
C ARG A 279 -24.12 11.68 7.29
N LYS A 280 -23.89 10.39 7.51
CA LYS A 280 -24.77 9.30 7.07
C LYS A 280 -24.89 8.26 8.19
N ARG A 281 -25.98 7.48 8.16
CA ARG A 281 -26.21 6.38 9.10
C ARG A 281 -26.39 5.09 8.33
N TYR A 282 -25.69 4.04 8.79
CA TYR A 282 -25.71 2.72 8.17
C TYR A 282 -26.06 1.67 9.22
N LYS A 283 -26.96 0.76 8.86
CA LYS A 283 -27.34 -0.35 9.73
C LYS A 283 -26.27 -1.44 9.72
N VAL A 284 -25.75 -1.79 10.89
CA VAL A 284 -24.75 -2.85 11.07
C VAL A 284 -25.16 -3.69 12.28
N ASN A 285 -25.41 -4.99 12.08
CA ASN A 285 -25.90 -5.87 13.16
C ASN A 285 -27.14 -5.28 13.89
N GLY A 286 -28.10 -4.76 13.13
CA GLY A 286 -29.32 -4.13 13.66
C GLY A 286 -29.14 -2.75 14.32
N GLN A 287 -27.91 -2.25 14.47
CA GLN A 287 -27.61 -0.94 15.08
C GLN A 287 -27.33 0.12 14.01
N ASP A 288 -27.87 1.32 14.18
CA ASP A 288 -27.56 2.45 13.31
C ASP A 288 -26.23 3.11 13.73
N MET A 289 -25.23 3.03 12.86
CA MET A 289 -23.91 3.63 13.07
C MET A 289 -23.77 4.90 12.25
N GLU A 290 -23.49 6.03 12.91
CA GLU A 290 -23.21 7.31 12.23
C GLU A 290 -21.76 7.33 11.73
N VAL A 291 -21.58 7.81 10.50
CA VAL A 291 -20.27 8.10 9.90
C VAL A 291 -20.19 9.54 9.44
N MET A 292 -18.99 10.09 9.49
CA MET A 292 -18.65 11.43 9.01
C MET A 292 -17.54 11.32 7.96
N TYR A 293 -17.56 12.21 6.97
CA TYR A 293 -16.55 12.21 5.90
C TYR A 293 -15.54 13.35 6.10
N TYR A 294 -14.26 13.05 5.93
CA TYR A 294 -13.15 13.99 5.90
C TYR A 294 -12.48 13.95 4.52
N HIS A 295 -11.97 15.07 4.01
CA HIS A 295 -11.38 15.19 2.68
C HIS A 295 -10.06 15.96 2.70
N ALA A 296 -9.08 15.49 1.93
CA ALA A 296 -7.87 16.19 1.54
C ALA A 296 -7.65 16.03 0.04
N TYR A 297 -7.17 17.07 -0.64
CA TYR A 297 -6.78 17.01 -2.06
C TYR A 297 -5.26 17.16 -2.18
N ILE A 298 -4.57 16.11 -2.63
CA ILE A 298 -3.10 16.02 -2.66
C ILE A 298 -2.66 15.32 -3.95
N ASP A 299 -1.64 15.86 -4.64
CA ASP A 299 -1.10 15.27 -5.88
C ASP A 299 -2.17 14.91 -6.95
N ARG A 300 -3.21 15.74 -7.07
CA ARG A 300 -4.38 15.57 -7.95
C ARG A 300 -5.36 14.45 -7.57
N VAL A 301 -5.22 13.85 -6.38
CA VAL A 301 -6.07 12.78 -5.86
C VAL A 301 -6.95 13.29 -4.71
N ASP A 302 -8.21 12.87 -4.70
CA ASP A 302 -9.16 13.09 -3.61
C ASP A 302 -9.00 12.02 -2.52
N PHE A 303 -8.40 12.34 -1.38
CA PHE A 303 -8.32 11.44 -0.23
C PHE A 303 -9.52 11.67 0.69
N VAL A 304 -10.41 10.68 0.79
CA VAL A 304 -11.62 10.69 1.60
C VAL A 304 -11.49 9.68 2.74
N PHE A 305 -11.67 10.15 3.98
CA PHE A 305 -11.60 9.32 5.17
C PHE A 305 -12.97 9.20 5.83
N ILE A 306 -13.37 7.96 6.12
CA ILE A 306 -14.64 7.63 6.79
C ILE A 306 -14.37 7.54 8.30
N ASP A 307 -14.92 8.48 9.06
CA ASP A 307 -14.74 8.62 10.51
C ASP A 307 -15.96 8.08 11.26
N SER A 308 -15.70 7.20 12.23
CA SER A 308 -16.69 6.62 13.14
C SER A 308 -15.91 5.98 14.30
N PRO A 309 -16.42 5.97 15.56
CA PRO A 309 -15.68 5.45 16.71
C PRO A 309 -15.19 4.01 16.56
N VAL A 310 -15.87 3.18 15.77
CA VAL A 310 -15.47 1.79 15.51
C VAL A 310 -14.17 1.65 14.71
N PHE A 311 -13.72 2.71 14.02
CA PHE A 311 -12.49 2.73 13.23
C PHE A 311 -11.26 3.17 14.02
N HIS A 312 -11.43 3.84 15.17
CA HIS A 312 -10.29 4.42 15.89
C HIS A 312 -9.35 3.32 16.43
N HIS A 313 -8.04 3.60 16.42
CA HIS A 313 -7.00 2.62 16.76
C HIS A 313 -7.26 1.89 18.08
N ILE A 314 -7.09 0.57 18.09
CA ILE A 314 -7.07 -0.24 19.31
C ILE A 314 -5.63 -0.64 19.59
N GLY A 315 -5.00 -0.02 20.60
CA GLY A 315 -3.61 -0.32 20.97
C GLY A 315 -2.56 0.02 19.89
N ASN A 316 -2.77 1.11 19.14
CA ASN A 316 -2.01 1.50 17.94
C ASN A 316 -2.12 0.55 16.73
N ASP A 317 -2.93 -0.50 16.81
CA ASP A 317 -3.21 -1.39 15.67
C ASP A 317 -4.50 -0.95 14.93
N ILE A 318 -4.43 -0.89 13.60
CA ILE A 318 -5.59 -0.63 12.71
C ILE A 318 -6.47 -1.87 12.53
N TYR A 319 -5.90 -3.06 12.75
CA TYR A 319 -6.57 -4.35 12.73
C TYR A 319 -6.89 -4.86 14.14
N GLY A 320 -6.56 -4.09 15.18
CA GLY A 320 -6.87 -4.42 16.57
C GLY A 320 -8.37 -4.54 16.82
N GLY A 321 -8.74 -5.50 17.67
CA GLY A 321 -10.11 -5.89 18.00
C GLY A 321 -10.28 -7.41 17.98
N ASN A 322 -11.47 -7.90 18.35
CA ASN A 322 -11.81 -9.30 18.09
C ASN A 322 -12.32 -9.48 16.64
N ARG A 323 -12.35 -10.73 16.17
CA ARG A 323 -12.76 -11.09 14.80
C ARG A 323 -14.11 -10.51 14.38
N LEU A 324 -15.09 -10.46 15.28
CA LEU A 324 -16.44 -9.97 15.00
C LEU A 324 -16.51 -8.44 14.96
N ASP A 325 -15.71 -7.75 15.79
CA ASP A 325 -15.61 -6.29 15.74
C ASP A 325 -14.95 -5.82 14.44
N ILE A 326 -13.91 -6.54 13.98
CA ILE A 326 -13.28 -6.27 12.68
C ILE A 326 -14.27 -6.56 11.54
N LEU A 327 -15.05 -7.65 11.60
CA LEU A 327 -16.13 -7.93 10.63
C LEU A 327 -17.13 -6.76 10.55
N LYS A 328 -17.65 -6.29 11.70
CA LYS A 328 -18.58 -5.14 11.77
C LYS A 328 -17.94 -3.84 11.25
N ARG A 329 -16.66 -3.60 11.56
CA ARG A 329 -15.87 -2.48 11.04
C ARG A 329 -15.80 -2.52 9.50
N MET A 330 -15.51 -3.69 8.91
CA MET A 330 -15.44 -3.84 7.44
C MET A 330 -16.81 -3.75 6.77
N ILE A 331 -17.88 -4.24 7.41
CA ILE A 331 -19.27 -4.07 6.95
C ILE A 331 -19.63 -2.59 6.87
N LEU A 332 -19.41 -1.82 7.96
CA LEU A 332 -19.66 -0.38 7.98
C LEU A 332 -18.86 0.34 6.89
N PHE A 333 -17.58 0.00 6.77
CA PHE A 333 -16.68 0.60 5.80
C PHE A 333 -17.15 0.37 4.36
N CYS A 334 -17.47 -0.86 3.99
CA CYS A 334 -17.92 -1.18 2.63
C CYS A 334 -19.27 -0.56 2.29
N LYS A 335 -20.24 -0.57 3.22
CA LYS A 335 -21.53 0.09 3.03
C LYS A 335 -21.37 1.59 2.79
N ALA A 336 -20.58 2.26 3.64
CA ALA A 336 -20.33 3.69 3.50
C ALA A 336 -19.53 4.03 2.23
N ALA A 337 -18.55 3.19 1.85
CA ALA A 337 -17.70 3.42 0.68
C ALA A 337 -18.44 3.34 -0.67
N VAL A 338 -19.45 2.47 -0.82
CA VAL A 338 -20.23 2.38 -2.08
C VAL A 338 -21.01 3.66 -2.36
N GLU A 339 -21.46 4.38 -1.32
CA GLU A 339 -22.26 5.61 -1.47
C GLU A 339 -21.44 6.92 -1.52
N VAL A 340 -20.13 6.86 -1.23
CA VAL A 340 -19.22 8.02 -1.37
C VAL A 340 -19.35 8.77 -2.72
N PRO A 341 -19.50 8.12 -3.89
CA PRO A 341 -19.59 8.83 -5.17
C PRO A 341 -20.74 9.83 -5.26
N TRP A 342 -21.80 9.68 -4.47
CA TRP A 342 -22.95 10.58 -4.45
C TRP A 342 -22.96 11.55 -3.27
N HIS A 343 -22.41 11.16 -2.11
CA HIS A 343 -22.52 11.96 -0.89
C HIS A 343 -21.34 12.89 -0.61
N VAL A 344 -20.17 12.70 -1.24
CA VAL A 344 -18.96 13.49 -0.94
C VAL A 344 -18.60 14.43 -2.11
N PRO A 345 -18.93 15.73 -2.02
CA PRO A 345 -18.67 16.70 -3.08
C PRO A 345 -17.20 17.16 -3.09
N CYS A 346 -16.31 16.34 -3.64
CA CYS A 346 -14.90 16.65 -3.84
C CYS A 346 -14.72 17.80 -4.85
N GLY A 347 -14.30 18.97 -4.36
CA GLY A 347 -14.23 20.19 -5.17
C GLY A 347 -15.60 20.79 -5.52
N GLY A 348 -16.64 20.49 -4.73
CA GLY A 348 -18.01 20.96 -4.94
C GLY A 348 -18.85 20.07 -5.86
N ILE A 349 -18.25 19.05 -6.50
CA ILE A 349 -18.94 18.15 -7.44
C ILE A 349 -18.72 16.70 -6.98
N CYS A 350 -19.80 15.94 -6.84
CA CYS A 350 -19.73 14.51 -6.53
C CYS A 350 -19.11 13.71 -7.70
N TYR A 351 -18.74 12.44 -7.48
CA TYR A 351 -18.17 11.60 -8.56
C TYR A 351 -19.25 11.03 -9.49
N GLY A 352 -20.45 10.76 -8.97
CA GLY A 352 -21.52 10.10 -9.72
C GLY A 352 -21.14 8.67 -10.15
N ASP A 353 -22.01 8.04 -10.92
CA ASP A 353 -21.95 6.61 -11.29
C ASP A 353 -21.80 6.35 -12.80
N GLY A 354 -21.93 7.38 -13.66
CA GLY A 354 -21.97 7.24 -15.12
C GLY A 354 -20.70 6.68 -15.79
N ASN A 355 -19.53 6.80 -15.18
CA ASN A 355 -18.26 6.26 -15.70
C ASN A 355 -17.31 5.88 -14.54
N LEU A 356 -17.88 5.17 -13.56
CA LEU A 356 -17.28 4.87 -12.26
C LEU A 356 -16.68 3.47 -12.23
N VAL A 357 -15.45 3.34 -11.73
CA VAL A 357 -14.84 2.05 -11.38
C VAL A 357 -14.29 2.09 -9.95
N PHE A 358 -14.81 1.22 -9.09
CA PHE A 358 -14.24 0.93 -7.80
C PHE A 358 -13.03 -0.01 -7.94
N VAL A 359 -11.99 0.25 -7.15
CA VAL A 359 -10.84 -0.66 -6.98
C VAL A 359 -10.82 -1.07 -5.51
N ALA A 360 -11.46 -2.19 -5.20
CA ALA A 360 -11.46 -2.80 -3.89
C ALA A 360 -10.11 -3.50 -3.66
N ASN A 361 -9.45 -3.27 -2.52
CA ASN A 361 -8.20 -3.92 -2.13
C ASN A 361 -8.39 -4.85 -0.94
N ASP A 362 -7.95 -6.10 -1.10
CA ASP A 362 -7.98 -7.21 -0.13
C ASP A 362 -9.36 -7.54 0.47
N TRP A 363 -9.39 -8.59 1.30
CA TRP A 363 -10.58 -9.09 2.00
C TRP A 363 -11.37 -7.99 2.76
N HIS A 364 -10.68 -6.96 3.25
CA HIS A 364 -11.24 -5.80 3.94
C HIS A 364 -12.37 -5.12 3.15
N THR A 365 -12.24 -5.10 1.82
CA THR A 365 -13.16 -4.42 0.90
C THR A 365 -13.90 -5.38 -0.03
N SER A 366 -13.70 -6.69 0.12
CA SER A 366 -14.35 -7.72 -0.68
C SER A 366 -15.88 -7.78 -0.52
N LEU A 367 -16.47 -7.11 0.50
CA LEU A 367 -17.92 -6.89 0.56
C LEU A 367 -18.42 -5.82 -0.42
N LEU A 368 -17.56 -4.88 -0.85
CA LEU A 368 -17.92 -3.78 -1.76
C LEU A 368 -18.56 -4.27 -3.07
N PRO A 369 -17.95 -5.18 -3.87
CA PRO A 369 -18.59 -5.71 -5.07
C PRO A 369 -19.91 -6.46 -4.78
N VAL A 370 -20.03 -7.09 -3.61
CA VAL A 370 -21.26 -7.80 -3.20
C VAL A 370 -22.38 -6.80 -2.91
N TYR A 371 -22.12 -5.73 -2.16
CA TYR A 371 -23.09 -4.68 -1.90
C TYR A 371 -23.46 -3.90 -3.17
N LEU A 372 -22.47 -3.54 -4.00
CA LEU A 372 -22.69 -2.89 -5.30
C LEU A 372 -23.68 -3.69 -6.16
N LYS A 373 -23.56 -5.02 -6.17
CA LYS A 373 -24.50 -5.89 -6.87
C LYS A 373 -25.86 -5.93 -6.17
N ALA A 374 -25.89 -6.41 -4.92
CA ALA A 374 -27.11 -6.75 -4.19
C ALA A 374 -28.04 -5.57 -3.89
N TYR A 375 -27.49 -4.39 -3.61
CA TYR A 375 -28.27 -3.21 -3.22
C TYR A 375 -28.44 -2.19 -4.33
N TYR A 376 -27.52 -2.10 -5.29
CA TYR A 376 -27.57 -1.06 -6.32
C TYR A 376 -27.95 -1.65 -7.67
N ARG A 377 -27.10 -2.50 -8.27
CA ARG A 377 -27.34 -3.02 -9.63
C ARG A 377 -28.62 -3.82 -9.75
N ASP A 378 -28.90 -4.70 -8.79
CA ASP A 378 -30.12 -5.53 -8.77
C ASP A 378 -31.40 -4.67 -8.62
N ASN A 379 -31.28 -3.43 -8.13
CA ASN A 379 -32.35 -2.44 -7.99
C ASN A 379 -32.30 -1.30 -9.03
N GLY A 380 -31.53 -1.46 -10.11
CA GLY A 380 -31.45 -0.48 -11.21
C GLY A 380 -30.57 0.76 -10.95
N LEU A 381 -29.82 0.80 -9.85
CA LEU A 381 -28.89 1.88 -9.50
C LEU A 381 -27.44 1.50 -9.85
N MET A 382 -26.59 2.47 -10.18
CA MET A 382 -25.16 2.25 -10.47
C MET A 382 -24.88 1.15 -11.52
N ILE A 383 -25.80 0.93 -12.47
CA ILE A 383 -25.77 -0.20 -13.41
C ILE A 383 -24.49 -0.24 -14.27
N TYR A 384 -23.88 0.92 -14.52
CA TYR A 384 -22.62 1.07 -15.27
C TYR A 384 -21.36 1.13 -14.38
N ALA A 385 -21.50 1.27 -13.06
CA ALA A 385 -20.36 1.31 -12.15
C ALA A 385 -19.74 -0.09 -12.01
N ARG A 386 -18.42 -0.22 -12.18
CA ARG A 386 -17.69 -1.50 -12.12
C ARG A 386 -16.85 -1.62 -10.85
N CYS A 387 -16.46 -2.84 -10.48
CA CYS A 387 -15.58 -3.12 -9.36
C CYS A 387 -14.48 -4.10 -9.76
N VAL A 388 -13.23 -3.64 -9.65
CA VAL A 388 -12.03 -4.47 -9.70
C VAL A 388 -11.65 -4.85 -8.27
N LEU A 389 -11.36 -6.12 -8.00
CA LEU A 389 -10.86 -6.58 -6.71
C LEU A 389 -9.38 -6.96 -6.81
N VAL A 390 -8.54 -6.31 -6.01
CA VAL A 390 -7.09 -6.48 -5.99
C VAL A 390 -6.67 -7.34 -4.79
N ILE A 391 -5.92 -8.41 -5.06
CA ILE A 391 -5.35 -9.32 -4.08
C ILE A 391 -3.90 -8.90 -3.83
N HIS A 392 -3.60 -8.36 -2.65
CA HIS A 392 -2.22 -8.11 -2.19
C HIS A 392 -1.72 -9.27 -1.34
N ASN A 393 -2.60 -9.89 -0.53
CA ASN A 393 -2.27 -11.09 0.24
C ASN A 393 -3.48 -12.00 0.50
N ILE A 394 -3.49 -13.18 -0.14
CA ILE A 394 -4.55 -14.19 -0.02
C ILE A 394 -4.62 -14.91 1.33
N ALA A 395 -3.61 -14.79 2.21
CA ALA A 395 -3.60 -15.47 3.50
C ALA A 395 -4.68 -14.92 4.45
N HIS A 396 -5.02 -13.63 4.33
CA HIS A 396 -6.07 -12.99 5.12
C HIS A 396 -7.36 -12.92 4.27
N GLN A 397 -8.41 -13.61 4.70
CA GLN A 397 -9.61 -13.85 3.88
C GLN A 397 -10.94 -13.42 4.53
N GLY A 398 -10.91 -12.94 5.78
CA GLY A 398 -12.13 -12.68 6.55
C GLY A 398 -12.96 -13.96 6.78
N ARG A 399 -12.35 -15.00 7.34
CA ARG A 399 -13.03 -16.29 7.62
C ARG A 399 -13.90 -16.23 8.89
N GLY A 400 -14.96 -17.05 8.91
CA GLY A 400 -15.86 -17.19 10.06
C GLY A 400 -16.78 -18.40 9.99
N PRO A 401 -17.58 -18.65 11.04
CA PRO A 401 -18.71 -19.58 10.97
C PRO A 401 -19.80 -19.05 10.03
N ILE A 402 -20.57 -19.94 9.41
CA ILE A 402 -21.65 -19.59 8.44
C ILE A 402 -22.66 -18.60 9.03
N GLY A 403 -22.95 -18.71 10.33
CA GLY A 403 -23.88 -17.80 11.05
C GLY A 403 -23.49 -16.32 10.99
N ASP A 404 -22.22 -15.99 10.72
CA ASP A 404 -21.78 -14.60 10.53
C ASP A 404 -22.41 -13.92 9.31
N PHE A 405 -23.01 -14.68 8.38
CA PHE A 405 -23.81 -14.12 7.28
C PHE A 405 -24.98 -13.25 7.78
N SER A 406 -25.47 -13.48 9.00
CA SER A 406 -26.48 -12.61 9.64
C SER A 406 -25.99 -11.17 9.86
N TYR A 407 -24.68 -10.95 10.00
CA TYR A 407 -24.12 -9.61 10.25
C TYR A 407 -23.93 -8.79 8.97
N VAL A 408 -23.66 -9.42 7.82
CA VAL A 408 -23.40 -8.69 6.57
C VAL A 408 -24.63 -8.01 6.01
N ASP A 409 -25.83 -8.32 6.52
CA ASP A 409 -27.09 -7.66 6.14
C ASP A 409 -27.27 -7.70 4.61
N LEU A 410 -27.52 -8.91 4.10
CA LEU A 410 -27.71 -9.24 2.68
C LEU A 410 -28.89 -10.22 2.50
N PRO A 411 -29.57 -10.20 1.34
CA PRO A 411 -30.63 -11.17 1.03
C PRO A 411 -30.11 -12.63 1.08
N GLY A 412 -30.92 -13.55 1.60
CA GLY A 412 -30.49 -14.94 1.87
C GLY A 412 -29.91 -15.71 0.69
N HIS A 413 -30.32 -15.38 -0.55
CA HIS A 413 -29.77 -16.01 -1.76
C HIS A 413 -28.29 -15.64 -2.05
N TYR A 414 -27.75 -14.60 -1.41
CA TYR A 414 -26.32 -14.27 -1.46
C TYR A 414 -25.46 -15.16 -0.54
N MET A 415 -26.05 -16.00 0.33
CA MET A 415 -25.30 -16.82 1.30
C MET A 415 -24.28 -17.76 0.63
N ASP A 416 -24.62 -18.33 -0.53
CA ASP A 416 -23.74 -19.25 -1.27
C ASP A 416 -22.51 -18.55 -1.90
N PHE A 417 -22.50 -17.22 -1.97
CA PHE A 417 -21.30 -16.46 -2.33
C PHE A 417 -20.24 -16.57 -1.22
N PHE A 418 -20.66 -16.56 0.04
CA PHE A 418 -19.78 -16.58 1.21
C PHE A 418 -19.34 -17.99 1.63
N LYS A 419 -20.07 -19.04 1.23
CA LYS A 419 -19.65 -20.42 1.51
C LYS A 419 -18.36 -20.77 0.79
N LEU A 420 -17.43 -21.33 1.56
CA LEU A 420 -16.26 -22.06 1.09
C LEU A 420 -16.20 -23.39 1.86
N TYR A 421 -15.95 -24.49 1.15
CA TYR A 421 -15.75 -25.81 1.76
C TYR A 421 -14.26 -26.06 2.01
N ASP A 422 -13.92 -26.38 3.26
CA ASP A 422 -12.60 -26.87 3.67
C ASP A 422 -12.71 -28.39 3.92
N PRO A 423 -11.86 -29.24 3.31
CA PRO A 423 -11.89 -30.69 3.55
C PRO A 423 -11.69 -31.11 5.01
N VAL A 424 -11.06 -30.26 5.84
CA VAL A 424 -10.83 -30.50 7.27
C VAL A 424 -11.88 -29.80 8.12
N GLY A 425 -12.22 -28.55 7.77
CA GLY A 425 -13.11 -27.68 8.57
C GLY A 425 -14.59 -27.71 8.20
N GLY A 426 -14.97 -28.32 7.07
CA GLY A 426 -16.32 -28.25 6.52
C GLY A 426 -16.64 -26.91 5.84
N GLU A 427 -17.94 -26.62 5.68
CA GLU A 427 -18.39 -25.33 5.15
C GLU A 427 -18.15 -24.19 6.16
N HIS A 428 -17.57 -23.09 5.68
CA HIS A 428 -17.34 -21.88 6.48
C HIS A 428 -17.63 -20.60 5.66
N PHE A 429 -17.83 -19.49 6.39
CA PHE A 429 -18.03 -18.16 5.83
C PHE A 429 -16.68 -17.54 5.44
N ASN A 430 -16.62 -16.94 4.25
CA ASN A 430 -15.41 -16.33 3.71
C ASN A 430 -15.76 -15.08 2.89
N ILE A 431 -15.37 -13.90 3.38
CA ILE A 431 -15.64 -12.62 2.72
C ILE A 431 -14.90 -12.53 1.38
N PHE A 432 -13.64 -12.98 1.33
CA PHE A 432 -12.83 -12.89 0.12
C PHE A 432 -13.43 -13.76 -0.99
N ALA A 433 -13.93 -14.96 -0.67
CA ALA A 433 -14.64 -15.83 -1.61
C ALA A 433 -15.84 -15.13 -2.26
N ALA A 434 -16.65 -14.41 -1.48
CA ALA A 434 -17.80 -13.66 -1.98
C ALA A 434 -17.36 -12.51 -2.91
N GLY A 435 -16.31 -11.78 -2.53
CA GLY A 435 -15.73 -10.72 -3.37
C GLY A 435 -15.18 -11.22 -4.70
N LEU A 436 -14.44 -12.34 -4.70
CA LEU A 436 -13.90 -12.97 -5.91
C LEU A 436 -15.01 -13.38 -6.90
N LYS A 437 -16.11 -13.94 -6.37
CA LYS A 437 -17.31 -14.28 -7.15
C LYS A 437 -18.00 -13.03 -7.71
N ALA A 438 -18.14 -11.96 -6.91
CA ALA A 438 -18.95 -10.78 -7.25
C ALA A 438 -18.24 -9.69 -8.09
N ALA A 439 -16.92 -9.54 -8.01
CA ALA A 439 -16.19 -8.49 -8.73
C ALA A 439 -16.17 -8.70 -10.25
N ASP A 440 -16.16 -7.62 -11.04
CA ASP A 440 -16.15 -7.70 -12.52
C ASP A 440 -14.77 -8.05 -13.08
N ARG A 441 -13.70 -7.64 -12.38
CA ARG A 441 -12.31 -8.03 -12.67
C ARG A 441 -11.55 -8.34 -11.39
N LEU A 442 -10.57 -9.23 -11.51
CA LEU A 442 -9.66 -9.64 -10.43
C LEU A 442 -8.24 -9.26 -10.81
N VAL A 443 -7.52 -8.61 -9.90
CA VAL A 443 -6.10 -8.29 -10.06
C VAL A 443 -5.31 -8.89 -8.91
N THR A 444 -4.05 -9.26 -9.14
CA THR A 444 -3.09 -9.55 -8.08
C THR A 444 -1.75 -8.92 -8.40
N VAL A 445 -0.89 -8.76 -7.39
CA VAL A 445 0.30 -7.89 -7.44
C VAL A 445 1.54 -8.48 -8.16
N SER A 446 1.41 -9.60 -8.88
CA SER A 446 2.39 -10.08 -9.88
C SER A 446 1.83 -11.22 -10.76
N HIS A 447 2.46 -11.51 -11.91
CA HIS A 447 2.09 -12.65 -12.78
C HIS A 447 2.50 -14.01 -12.17
N GLY A 448 3.65 -14.07 -11.49
CA GLY A 448 4.13 -15.24 -10.76
C GLY A 448 3.14 -15.62 -9.66
N TYR A 449 2.73 -14.64 -8.85
CA TYR A 449 1.74 -14.85 -7.81
C TYR A 449 0.35 -15.18 -8.38
N ALA A 450 -0.05 -14.61 -9.53
CA ALA A 450 -1.28 -15.02 -10.24
C ALA A 450 -1.28 -16.50 -10.65
N ARG A 451 -0.12 -17.11 -10.91
CA ARG A 451 0.00 -18.55 -11.18
C ARG A 451 -0.02 -19.38 -9.90
N GLU A 452 0.64 -18.90 -8.84
CA GLU A 452 0.67 -19.57 -7.53
C GLU A 452 -0.72 -19.60 -6.88
N LEU A 453 -1.51 -18.52 -7.02
CA LEU A 453 -2.89 -18.44 -6.54
C LEU A 453 -3.84 -19.47 -7.14
N LYS A 454 -3.50 -20.06 -8.29
CA LYS A 454 -4.26 -21.13 -8.95
C LYS A 454 -3.92 -22.52 -8.43
N THR A 455 -2.86 -22.69 -7.63
CA THR A 455 -2.48 -23.99 -7.05
C THR A 455 -3.10 -24.16 -5.66
N PRO A 456 -3.31 -25.40 -5.17
CA PRO A 456 -3.84 -25.64 -3.83
C PRO A 456 -3.02 -24.97 -2.72
N GLU A 457 -1.69 -24.99 -2.87
CA GLU A 457 -0.72 -24.47 -1.89
C GLU A 457 -0.68 -22.95 -1.90
N GLY A 458 -0.62 -22.32 -3.08
CA GLY A 458 -0.51 -20.86 -3.19
C GLY A 458 -1.84 -20.12 -3.09
N GLY A 459 -2.96 -20.78 -3.39
CA GLY A 459 -4.30 -20.20 -3.34
C GLY A 459 -5.03 -20.29 -1.99
N TRP A 460 -4.45 -20.93 -0.96
CA TRP A 460 -5.01 -21.00 0.40
C TRP A 460 -6.50 -21.39 0.43
N GLY A 461 -6.87 -22.45 -0.31
CA GLY A 461 -8.26 -22.93 -0.44
C GLY A 461 -9.15 -22.15 -1.43
N LEU A 462 -8.77 -20.95 -1.85
CA LEU A 462 -9.53 -20.14 -2.83
C LEU A 462 -9.16 -20.46 -4.30
N HIS A 463 -8.16 -21.32 -4.53
CA HIS A 463 -7.68 -21.68 -5.86
C HIS A 463 -8.77 -22.17 -6.82
N GLY A 464 -9.77 -22.94 -6.35
CA GLY A 464 -10.91 -23.36 -7.19
C GLY A 464 -11.67 -22.15 -7.74
N ILE A 465 -12.11 -21.25 -6.85
CA ILE A 465 -12.81 -20.01 -7.22
C ILE A 465 -11.95 -19.14 -8.16
N ILE A 466 -10.63 -19.07 -7.94
CA ILE A 466 -9.73 -18.29 -8.80
C ILE A 466 -9.61 -18.90 -10.19
N ASN A 467 -9.56 -20.23 -10.33
CA ASN A 467 -9.55 -20.91 -11.63
C ASN A 467 -10.90 -20.76 -12.36
N ASP A 468 -12.04 -20.87 -11.66
CA ASP A 468 -13.37 -20.64 -12.23
C ASP A 468 -13.53 -19.20 -12.78
N ASN A 469 -12.77 -18.26 -12.22
CA ASN A 469 -12.80 -16.84 -12.54
C ASN A 469 -11.55 -16.38 -13.34
N ASP A 470 -10.78 -17.30 -13.92
CA ASP A 470 -9.50 -16.98 -14.59
C ASP A 470 -9.67 -16.02 -15.77
N TRP A 471 -10.78 -16.13 -16.50
CA TRP A 471 -11.12 -15.26 -17.63
C TRP A 471 -11.15 -13.75 -17.28
N LYS A 472 -11.36 -13.42 -15.99
CA LYS A 472 -11.36 -12.05 -15.46
C LYS A 472 -10.17 -11.74 -14.54
N PHE A 473 -9.17 -12.64 -14.44
CA PHE A 473 -8.05 -12.55 -13.51
C PHE A 473 -6.72 -12.18 -14.18
N GLN A 474 -6.00 -11.21 -13.61
CA GLN A 474 -4.73 -10.73 -14.14
C GLN A 474 -3.71 -10.40 -13.04
N GLY A 475 -2.45 -10.78 -13.24
CA GLY A 475 -1.34 -10.26 -12.44
C GLY A 475 -0.84 -8.93 -12.99
N ILE A 476 -0.54 -7.95 -12.13
CA ILE A 476 0.15 -6.69 -12.47
C ILE A 476 1.23 -6.46 -11.42
N VAL A 477 2.48 -6.26 -11.85
CA VAL A 477 3.59 -5.98 -10.94
C VAL A 477 3.49 -4.54 -10.41
N ASN A 478 3.68 -4.35 -9.10
CA ASN A 478 3.67 -3.02 -8.48
C ASN A 478 4.88 -2.17 -8.91
N GLY A 479 4.70 -0.85 -8.93
CA GLY A 479 5.81 0.10 -9.00
C GLY A 479 6.37 0.47 -7.62
N ILE A 480 7.37 1.35 -7.61
CA ILE A 480 7.87 2.04 -6.42
C ILE A 480 7.68 3.56 -6.53
N ASP A 481 7.59 4.23 -5.39
CA ASP A 481 7.67 5.69 -5.34
C ASP A 481 9.12 6.15 -5.48
N THR A 482 9.51 6.50 -6.70
CA THR A 482 10.84 7.00 -7.07
C THR A 482 11.17 8.39 -6.54
N ARG A 483 10.25 9.07 -5.83
CA ARG A 483 10.56 10.28 -5.06
C ARG A 483 11.07 9.95 -3.66
N SER A 484 10.45 8.96 -3.02
CA SER A 484 10.91 8.44 -1.72
C SER A 484 12.17 7.60 -1.88
N TRP A 485 12.19 6.70 -2.86
CA TRP A 485 13.28 5.72 -3.07
C TRP A 485 14.07 6.05 -4.34
N ASN A 486 15.04 6.97 -4.22
CA ASN A 486 16.00 7.27 -5.28
C ASN A 486 17.34 7.74 -4.69
N PRO A 487 18.47 7.06 -4.97
CA PRO A 487 19.77 7.39 -4.39
C PRO A 487 20.26 8.81 -4.69
N GLU A 488 19.77 9.46 -5.74
CA GLU A 488 20.15 10.82 -6.12
C GLU A 488 19.54 11.90 -5.20
N PHE A 489 18.35 11.64 -4.65
CA PHE A 489 17.58 12.63 -3.86
C PHE A 489 17.22 12.16 -2.44
N ASP A 490 17.56 10.92 -2.08
CA ASP A 490 17.30 10.34 -0.76
C ASP A 490 17.87 11.19 0.38
N MET A 491 16.97 11.73 1.22
CA MET A 491 17.32 12.57 2.38
C MET A 491 18.12 11.82 3.46
N TYR A 492 18.02 10.49 3.53
CA TYR A 492 18.71 9.69 4.54
C TYR A 492 20.19 9.44 4.21
N LEU A 493 20.61 9.77 2.97
CA LEU A 493 21.99 9.69 2.48
C LEU A 493 22.75 11.03 2.54
N GLN A 494 22.14 12.09 3.10
CA GLN A 494 22.73 13.45 3.16
C GLN A 494 23.55 13.72 4.43
N SER A 495 23.69 12.75 5.34
CA SER A 495 24.37 12.93 6.64
C SER A 495 25.24 11.72 7.01
N ASP A 496 25.97 11.83 8.12
CA ASP A 496 26.72 10.74 8.77
C ASP A 496 27.80 10.07 7.89
N GLY A 497 28.24 10.79 6.83
CA GLY A 497 29.24 10.33 5.87
C GLY A 497 28.70 9.45 4.74
N TYR A 498 27.37 9.34 4.61
CA TYR A 498 26.72 8.89 3.38
C TYR A 498 26.73 10.00 2.33
N THR A 499 26.51 9.63 1.07
CA THR A 499 26.44 10.56 -0.07
C THR A 499 25.38 10.10 -1.05
N ASN A 500 24.58 11.03 -1.59
CA ASN A 500 23.69 10.74 -2.73
C ASN A 500 24.48 10.38 -4.00
N TYR A 501 23.88 9.58 -4.88
CA TYR A 501 24.53 9.16 -6.13
C TYR A 501 23.54 8.83 -7.25
N SER A 502 24.06 8.97 -8.48
CA SER A 502 23.40 8.67 -9.75
C SER A 502 24.00 7.42 -10.41
N LEU A 503 23.54 7.08 -11.61
CA LEU A 503 24.07 5.98 -12.43
C LEU A 503 25.54 6.18 -12.86
N GLU A 504 25.98 7.43 -12.96
CA GLU A 504 27.34 7.86 -13.34
C GLU A 504 28.29 7.87 -12.14
N THR A 505 27.77 8.21 -10.96
CA THR A 505 28.54 8.34 -9.71
C THR A 505 28.42 7.10 -8.82
N LEU A 506 27.75 6.04 -9.30
CA LEU A 506 27.48 4.77 -8.63
C LEU A 506 28.70 4.20 -7.88
N GLN A 507 29.84 3.99 -8.57
CA GLN A 507 31.00 3.34 -7.97
C GLN A 507 31.56 4.15 -6.77
N THR A 508 31.63 5.47 -6.90
CA THR A 508 32.14 6.36 -5.84
C THR A 508 31.14 6.53 -4.70
N GLY A 509 29.87 6.81 -5.01
CA GLY A 509 28.85 7.10 -3.99
C GLY A 509 28.43 5.86 -3.21
N LYS A 510 28.31 4.71 -3.89
CA LYS A 510 27.97 3.45 -3.22
C LYS A 510 29.08 2.96 -2.30
N SER A 511 30.35 3.06 -2.71
CA SER A 511 31.50 2.76 -1.84
C SER A 511 31.55 3.68 -0.61
N GLN A 512 31.24 4.98 -0.76
CA GLN A 512 31.11 5.91 0.38
C GLN A 512 29.97 5.51 1.34
N CYS A 513 28.77 5.23 0.82
CA CYS A 513 27.63 4.74 1.59
C CYS A 513 27.94 3.42 2.32
N LYS A 514 28.64 2.49 1.65
CA LYS A 514 29.12 1.23 2.22
C LYS A 514 30.09 1.45 3.39
N ALA A 515 31.08 2.30 3.21
CA ALA A 515 32.03 2.65 4.27
C ALA A 515 31.35 3.40 5.44
N ALA A 516 30.32 4.19 5.17
CA ALA A 516 29.50 4.85 6.19
C ALA A 516 28.67 3.85 6.99
N LEU A 517 28.03 2.90 6.31
CA LEU A 517 27.26 1.82 6.92
C LEU A 517 28.13 0.89 7.78
N GLN A 518 29.34 0.55 7.31
CA GLN A 518 30.32 -0.19 8.12
C GLN A 518 30.69 0.59 9.40
N ARG A 519 30.91 1.90 9.31
CA ARG A 519 31.20 2.75 10.49
C ARG A 519 30.01 2.85 11.44
N GLU A 520 28.80 3.10 10.94
CA GLU A 520 27.58 3.25 11.74
C GLU A 520 27.21 1.96 12.49
N LEU A 521 27.45 0.80 11.89
CA LEU A 521 27.23 -0.51 12.52
C LEU A 521 28.44 -1.03 13.30
N GLY A 522 29.56 -0.30 13.37
CA GLY A 522 30.78 -0.77 14.06
C GLY A 522 31.36 -2.05 13.45
N LEU A 523 31.25 -2.23 12.13
CA LEU A 523 31.88 -3.29 11.37
C LEU A 523 33.28 -2.84 10.85
N PRO A 524 34.22 -3.78 10.60
CA PRO A 524 35.48 -3.47 9.94
C PRO A 524 35.25 -2.79 8.59
N VAL A 525 35.78 -1.57 8.42
CA VAL A 525 35.63 -0.78 7.19
C VAL A 525 36.50 -1.39 6.09
N ARG A 526 35.88 -2.13 5.16
CA ARG A 526 36.56 -2.91 4.11
C ARG A 526 35.76 -2.84 2.81
N ASP A 527 36.29 -2.13 1.81
CA ASP A 527 35.63 -1.92 0.51
C ASP A 527 35.52 -3.21 -0.32
N ASN A 528 36.60 -4.00 -0.36
CA ASN A 528 36.68 -5.26 -1.12
C ASN A 528 35.75 -6.38 -0.61
N VAL A 529 35.10 -6.21 0.54
CA VAL A 529 34.33 -7.25 1.22
C VAL A 529 32.85 -7.06 0.93
N PRO A 530 32.12 -8.07 0.43
CA PRO A 530 30.70 -7.93 0.12
C PRO A 530 29.86 -7.84 1.39
N ILE A 531 28.96 -6.86 1.43
CA ILE A 531 27.89 -6.73 2.42
C ILE A 531 26.62 -7.35 1.85
N ILE A 532 26.11 -8.37 2.53
CA ILE A 532 24.78 -8.95 2.31
C ILE A 532 23.82 -8.31 3.30
N SER A 533 22.71 -7.76 2.81
CA SER A 533 21.64 -7.20 3.62
C SER A 533 20.37 -8.05 3.55
N PHE A 534 19.73 -8.24 4.70
CA PHE A 534 18.33 -8.67 4.80
C PHE A 534 17.51 -7.54 5.42
N ILE A 535 16.34 -7.25 4.85
CA ILE A 535 15.40 -6.26 5.38
C ILE A 535 14.00 -6.89 5.34
N GLY A 536 13.33 -7.01 6.48
CA GLY A 536 11.97 -7.58 6.52
C GLY A 536 11.43 -7.86 7.92
N ARG A 537 10.21 -8.40 7.98
CA ARG A 537 9.67 -9.00 9.21
C ARG A 537 10.49 -10.24 9.57
N LEU A 538 10.67 -10.49 10.88
CA LEU A 538 11.31 -11.69 11.38
C LEU A 538 10.25 -12.77 11.60
N ASP A 539 9.98 -13.52 10.52
CA ASP A 539 9.04 -14.63 10.49
C ASP A 539 9.45 -15.68 9.44
N ASP A 540 8.79 -16.83 9.50
CA ASP A 540 9.03 -18.00 8.64
C ASP A 540 8.63 -17.73 7.18
N GLN A 541 7.75 -16.74 6.95
CA GLN A 541 7.35 -16.27 5.62
C GLN A 541 8.55 -15.62 4.91
N LYS A 542 9.35 -14.82 5.63
CA LYS A 542 10.54 -14.16 5.09
C LYS A 542 11.78 -15.05 5.00
N GLY A 543 11.78 -16.23 5.60
CA GLY A 543 12.84 -17.23 5.46
C GLY A 543 14.08 -16.95 6.30
N VAL A 544 13.92 -16.30 7.45
CA VAL A 544 15.03 -15.95 8.37
C VAL A 544 15.72 -17.19 8.92
N ASP A 545 14.96 -18.26 9.16
CA ASP A 545 15.44 -19.59 9.52
C ASP A 545 16.43 -20.17 8.49
N LEU A 546 16.20 -19.96 7.18
CA LEU A 546 17.14 -20.37 6.13
C LEU A 546 18.48 -19.63 6.21
N ILE A 547 18.48 -18.39 6.72
CA ILE A 547 19.70 -17.61 6.99
C ILE A 547 20.42 -18.18 8.23
N GLY A 548 19.67 -18.60 9.26
CA GLY A 548 20.21 -19.31 10.41
C GLY A 548 20.89 -20.63 10.04
N ASP A 549 20.22 -21.47 9.25
CA ASP A 549 20.76 -22.74 8.72
C ASP A 549 22.02 -22.53 7.87
N ALA A 550 22.08 -21.43 7.10
CA ALA A 550 23.22 -21.09 6.27
C ALA A 550 24.36 -20.37 7.02
N MET A 551 24.15 -19.98 8.29
CA MET A 551 25.10 -19.16 9.05
C MET A 551 26.52 -19.77 9.14
N PRO A 552 26.71 -21.07 9.38
CA PRO A 552 28.06 -21.67 9.41
C PRO A 552 28.82 -21.49 8.10
N TRP A 553 28.12 -21.51 6.96
CA TRP A 553 28.74 -21.25 5.65
C TRP A 553 29.00 -19.76 5.44
N LEU A 554 28.05 -18.89 5.78
CA LEU A 554 28.16 -17.43 5.65
C LEU A 554 29.37 -16.90 6.45
N VAL A 555 29.52 -17.33 7.70
CA VAL A 555 30.65 -16.96 8.58
C VAL A 555 31.98 -17.51 8.08
N GLY A 556 31.97 -18.67 7.42
CA GLY A 556 33.15 -19.25 6.76
C GLY A 556 33.65 -18.44 5.55
N GLN A 557 32.84 -17.53 5.00
CA GLN A 557 33.24 -16.64 3.91
C GLN A 557 33.85 -15.32 4.43
N ASP A 558 34.68 -14.66 3.60
CA ASP A 558 35.03 -13.26 3.83
C ASP A 558 33.93 -12.34 3.27
N LEU A 559 32.92 -12.08 4.10
CA LEU A 559 31.76 -11.23 3.84
C LEU A 559 31.28 -10.57 5.14
N GLN A 560 30.35 -9.64 5.02
CA GLN A 560 29.60 -9.08 6.15
C GLN A 560 28.10 -9.30 5.91
N LEU A 561 27.35 -9.58 6.98
CA LEU A 561 25.91 -9.79 6.97
C LEU A 561 25.24 -8.77 7.89
N ILE A 562 24.29 -8.01 7.35
CA ILE A 562 23.49 -7.05 8.10
C ILE A 562 22.01 -7.42 7.97
N MET A 563 21.28 -7.42 9.08
CA MET A 563 19.87 -7.82 9.11
C MET A 563 19.05 -6.75 9.85
N LEU A 564 18.02 -6.22 9.20
CA LEU A 564 17.09 -5.22 9.77
C LEU A 564 15.68 -5.81 9.82
N GLY A 565 15.12 -5.91 11.02
CA GLY A 565 13.78 -6.45 11.19
C GLY A 565 13.33 -6.56 12.64
N THR A 566 12.04 -6.85 12.82
CA THR A 566 11.43 -7.25 14.09
C THR A 566 10.32 -8.26 13.81
N GLY A 567 9.95 -9.06 14.79
CA GLY A 567 8.93 -10.09 14.62
C GLY A 567 8.88 -11.08 15.78
N ARG A 568 9.12 -12.36 15.49
CA ARG A 568 9.10 -13.41 16.52
C ARG A 568 10.32 -13.28 17.45
N PRO A 569 10.14 -13.35 18.79
CA PRO A 569 11.25 -13.22 19.75
C PRO A 569 12.36 -14.26 19.57
N ASP A 570 12.04 -15.50 19.20
CA ASP A 570 13.01 -16.56 18.95
C ASP A 570 13.94 -16.26 17.77
N LEU A 571 13.40 -15.62 16.72
CA LEU A 571 14.19 -15.14 15.59
C LEU A 571 15.01 -13.88 15.95
N GLU A 572 14.50 -12.98 16.80
CA GLU A 572 15.27 -11.84 17.31
C GLU A 572 16.45 -12.27 18.19
N ASP A 573 16.25 -13.24 19.08
CA ASP A 573 17.32 -13.79 19.92
C ASP A 573 18.36 -14.57 19.12
N MET A 574 17.95 -15.24 18.03
CA MET A 574 18.88 -15.85 17.06
C MET A 574 19.82 -14.81 16.43
N LEU A 575 19.29 -13.64 16.04
CA LEU A 575 20.11 -12.54 15.49
C LEU A 575 21.08 -11.98 16.52
N ARG A 576 20.60 -11.73 17.75
CA ARG A 576 21.45 -11.26 18.87
C ARG A 576 22.59 -12.24 19.17
N LYS A 577 22.31 -13.55 19.10
CA LYS A 577 23.31 -14.60 19.26
C LYS A 577 24.37 -14.56 18.15
N PHE A 578 23.96 -14.51 16.87
CA PHE A 578 24.94 -14.48 15.78
C PHE A 578 25.80 -13.20 15.77
N GLU A 579 25.24 -12.06 16.19
CA GLU A 579 26.01 -10.84 16.37
C GLU A 579 27.05 -10.94 17.50
N SER A 580 26.70 -11.59 18.64
CA SER A 580 27.64 -11.77 19.74
C SER A 580 28.75 -12.78 19.43
N GLU A 581 28.44 -13.84 18.67
CA GLU A 581 29.40 -14.85 18.23
C GLU A 581 30.33 -14.33 17.11
N HIS A 582 29.85 -13.46 16.23
CA HIS A 582 30.55 -13.03 15.01
C HIS A 582 30.56 -11.51 14.82
N HIS A 583 30.95 -10.78 15.86
CA HIS A 583 30.88 -9.31 15.90
C HIS A 583 31.72 -8.58 14.82
N ASP A 584 32.65 -9.23 14.12
CA ASP A 584 33.40 -8.63 13.01
C ASP A 584 32.70 -8.78 11.64
N LYS A 585 31.67 -9.64 11.57
CA LYS A 585 30.95 -9.99 10.33
C LYS A 585 29.44 -9.76 10.37
N VAL A 586 28.78 -9.99 11.50
CA VAL A 586 27.30 -10.05 11.61
C VAL A 586 26.75 -8.93 12.47
N ARG A 587 25.67 -8.27 12.00
CA ARG A 587 24.91 -7.26 12.76
C ARG A 587 23.39 -7.44 12.59
N GLY A 588 22.68 -7.55 13.70
CA GLY A 588 21.23 -7.65 13.77
C GLY A 588 20.60 -6.38 14.34
N TRP A 589 20.12 -5.49 13.47
CA TRP A 589 19.32 -4.35 13.89
C TRP A 589 17.89 -4.79 14.18
N VAL A 590 17.61 -5.11 15.44
CA VAL A 590 16.26 -5.46 15.90
C VAL A 590 15.40 -4.21 16.04
N GLY A 591 14.37 -4.11 15.20
CA GLY A 591 13.41 -3.00 15.17
C GLY A 591 13.05 -2.56 13.76
N PHE A 592 12.23 -1.50 13.65
CA PHE A 592 11.89 -0.87 12.37
C PHE A 592 12.39 0.58 12.33
N SER A 593 13.19 0.91 11.31
CA SER A 593 13.67 2.26 11.05
C SER A 593 13.75 2.50 9.55
N VAL A 594 12.95 3.45 9.04
CA VAL A 594 12.97 3.86 7.63
C VAL A 594 14.35 4.37 7.25
N LYS A 595 14.96 5.25 8.08
CA LYS A 595 16.33 5.74 7.89
C LYS A 595 17.34 4.60 7.70
N MET A 596 17.27 3.54 8.52
CA MET A 596 18.17 2.40 8.38
C MET A 596 17.86 1.53 7.15
N ALA A 597 16.59 1.35 6.79
CA ALA A 597 16.23 0.60 5.59
C ALA A 597 16.79 1.24 4.30
N HIS A 598 16.73 2.58 4.19
CA HIS A 598 17.36 3.32 3.10
C HIS A 598 18.89 3.15 3.10
N ARG A 599 19.54 3.29 4.26
CA ARG A 599 21.00 3.14 4.40
C ARG A 599 21.50 1.73 4.11
N PHE A 600 20.79 0.71 4.58
CA PHE A 600 21.07 -0.70 4.26
C PHE A 600 20.93 -0.92 2.75
N THR A 601 19.84 -0.42 2.15
CA THR A 601 19.60 -0.54 0.70
C THR A 601 20.67 0.19 -0.12
N ALA A 602 21.17 1.34 0.34
CA ALA A 602 22.21 2.10 -0.35
C ALA A 602 23.62 1.50 -0.20
N GLY A 603 24.01 1.12 1.01
CA GLY A 603 25.37 0.70 1.35
C GLY A 603 25.67 -0.80 1.21
N ALA A 604 24.67 -1.66 1.07
CA ALA A 604 24.88 -3.07 0.79
C ALA A 604 25.26 -3.33 -0.68
N ASP A 605 25.99 -4.43 -0.92
CA ASP A 605 26.27 -4.92 -2.27
C ASP A 605 25.15 -5.88 -2.74
N VAL A 606 24.67 -6.72 -1.81
CA VAL A 606 23.67 -7.76 -2.05
C VAL A 606 22.47 -7.54 -1.15
N LEU A 607 21.25 -7.69 -1.71
CA LEU A 607 20.02 -7.79 -0.93
C LEU A 607 19.49 -9.23 -1.00
N LEU A 608 19.43 -9.91 0.15
CA LEU A 608 18.98 -11.29 0.28
C LEU A 608 17.49 -11.33 0.66
N MET A 609 16.68 -12.01 -0.17
CA MET A 609 15.25 -12.20 0.07
C MET A 609 14.88 -13.69 -0.06
N PRO A 610 15.06 -14.51 1.00
CA PRO A 610 14.84 -15.95 0.97
C PRO A 610 13.37 -16.32 1.26
N SER A 611 12.45 -15.43 0.95
CA SER A 611 11.05 -15.53 1.38
C SER A 611 10.34 -16.73 0.75
N ARG A 612 9.65 -17.52 1.57
CA ARG A 612 8.82 -18.64 1.11
C ARG A 612 7.61 -18.18 0.30
N PHE A 613 7.14 -16.97 0.59
CA PHE A 613 5.95 -16.39 -0.01
C PHE A 613 6.09 -14.88 -0.12
N GLU A 614 6.02 -14.34 -1.34
CA GLU A 614 6.20 -12.92 -1.61
C GLU A 614 5.32 -12.47 -2.79
N PRO A 615 4.06 -12.03 -2.53
CA PRO A 615 3.09 -11.65 -3.56
C PRO A 615 3.63 -10.71 -4.65
N CYS A 616 4.38 -9.70 -4.23
CA CYS A 616 5.13 -8.80 -5.10
C CYS A 616 6.59 -8.69 -4.64
N GLY A 617 6.78 -8.27 -3.39
CA GLY A 617 8.06 -7.78 -2.88
C GLY A 617 8.31 -6.36 -3.41
N LEU A 618 8.74 -5.47 -2.51
CA LEU A 618 9.18 -4.11 -2.88
C LEU A 618 10.69 -3.95 -2.69
N ASN A 619 11.28 -4.69 -1.75
CA ASN A 619 12.70 -4.50 -1.38
C ASN A 619 13.66 -4.82 -2.55
N GLN A 620 13.34 -5.78 -3.42
CA GLN A 620 14.13 -6.05 -4.62
C GLN A 620 14.05 -4.91 -5.65
N LEU A 621 12.93 -4.18 -5.70
CA LEU A 621 12.78 -3.00 -6.55
C LEU A 621 13.61 -1.84 -5.98
N TYR A 622 13.56 -1.61 -4.67
CA TYR A 622 14.44 -0.65 -3.98
C TYR A 622 15.92 -1.02 -4.16
N GLY A 623 16.28 -2.30 -4.03
CA GLY A 623 17.63 -2.80 -4.25
C GLY A 623 18.15 -2.46 -5.66
N MET A 624 17.38 -2.83 -6.70
CA MET A 624 17.75 -2.52 -8.09
C MET A 624 17.88 -1.00 -8.34
N MET A 625 16.97 -0.18 -7.80
CA MET A 625 17.02 1.29 -7.92
C MET A 625 18.28 1.91 -7.28
N TYR A 626 18.86 1.26 -6.26
CA TYR A 626 20.08 1.69 -5.56
C TYR A 626 21.33 0.90 -6.01
N GLY A 627 21.24 0.13 -7.11
CA GLY A 627 22.35 -0.70 -7.60
C GLY A 627 22.82 -1.77 -6.60
N THR A 628 21.94 -2.21 -5.71
CA THR A 628 22.15 -3.32 -4.76
C THR A 628 21.55 -4.58 -5.37
N VAL A 629 22.36 -5.63 -5.50
CA VAL A 629 22.00 -6.77 -6.33
C VAL A 629 21.11 -7.75 -5.57
N PRO A 630 19.87 -8.03 -6.04
CA PRO A 630 18.99 -8.96 -5.36
C PRO A 630 19.43 -10.43 -5.55
N VAL A 631 19.40 -11.18 -4.46
CA VAL A 631 19.50 -12.65 -4.42
C VAL A 631 18.22 -13.17 -3.76
N VAL A 632 17.37 -13.86 -4.54
CA VAL A 632 15.98 -14.10 -4.16
C VAL A 632 15.54 -15.55 -4.32
N HIS A 633 14.58 -15.97 -3.48
CA HIS A 633 13.80 -17.16 -3.77
C HIS A 633 12.83 -16.87 -4.93
N ALA A 634 12.73 -17.78 -5.91
CA ALA A 634 12.00 -17.58 -7.16
C ALA A 634 10.48 -17.80 -7.05
N VAL A 635 9.84 -17.08 -6.11
CA VAL A 635 8.38 -17.11 -5.84
C VAL A 635 7.72 -15.77 -6.12
N GLY A 636 6.40 -15.80 -6.34
CA GLY A 636 5.53 -14.65 -6.49
C GLY A 636 6.10 -13.57 -7.40
N GLY A 637 6.17 -12.33 -6.90
CA GLY A 637 6.71 -11.20 -7.66
C GLY A 637 8.23 -11.20 -7.80
N LEU A 638 8.97 -11.85 -6.88
CA LEU A 638 10.44 -11.95 -6.98
C LEU A 638 10.87 -12.66 -8.26
N ARG A 639 10.11 -13.69 -8.67
CA ARG A 639 10.28 -14.42 -9.93
C ARG A 639 10.03 -13.57 -11.18
N ASP A 640 9.13 -12.59 -11.08
CA ASP A 640 8.83 -11.69 -12.17
C ASP A 640 9.85 -10.56 -12.28
N THR A 641 10.22 -9.94 -11.15
CA THR A 641 11.08 -8.75 -11.14
C THR A 641 12.57 -9.08 -11.24
N VAL A 642 13.04 -10.19 -10.64
CA VAL A 642 14.46 -10.57 -10.65
C VAL A 642 14.70 -11.65 -11.70
N LYS A 643 15.24 -11.25 -12.85
CA LYS A 643 15.71 -12.20 -13.86
C LYS A 643 17.09 -12.73 -13.49
N GLN A 644 17.23 -14.05 -13.46
CA GLN A 644 18.50 -14.75 -13.23
C GLN A 644 19.60 -14.19 -14.14
N PHE A 645 20.74 -13.83 -13.55
CA PHE A 645 21.92 -13.40 -14.28
C PHE A 645 22.50 -14.54 -15.12
N ASP A 646 22.72 -14.26 -16.40
CA ASP A 646 23.41 -15.09 -17.38
C ASP A 646 24.71 -14.39 -17.81
N PRO A 647 25.88 -14.91 -17.40
CA PRO A 647 27.18 -14.32 -17.71
C PRO A 647 27.60 -14.51 -19.18
N PHE A 648 26.97 -15.39 -19.95
CA PHE A 648 27.31 -15.58 -21.36
C PHE A 648 26.73 -14.49 -22.25
N ASN A 649 25.53 -14.01 -21.92
CA ASN A 649 24.85 -12.94 -22.65
C ASN A 649 24.92 -11.57 -21.94
N GLU A 650 25.48 -11.51 -20.73
CA GLU A 650 25.45 -10.31 -19.86
C GLU A 650 24.03 -9.75 -19.65
N THR A 651 23.09 -10.66 -19.38
CA THR A 651 21.68 -10.33 -19.15
C THR A 651 21.21 -10.76 -17.76
N GLY A 652 20.14 -10.14 -17.27
CA GLY A 652 19.58 -10.40 -15.94
C GLY A 652 19.94 -9.34 -14.91
N LEU A 653 19.26 -9.45 -13.76
CA LEU A 653 19.12 -8.41 -12.73
C LEU A 653 19.50 -8.89 -11.32
N GLY A 654 19.86 -10.17 -11.15
CA GLY A 654 20.27 -10.73 -9.85
C GLY A 654 20.38 -12.26 -9.90
N TRP A 655 20.47 -12.90 -8.74
CA TRP A 655 20.44 -14.37 -8.64
C TRP A 655 19.13 -14.87 -8.04
N THR A 656 18.71 -16.04 -8.50
CA THR A 656 17.46 -16.69 -8.11
C THR A 656 17.74 -18.13 -7.70
N PHE A 657 17.03 -18.61 -6.68
CA PHE A 657 17.03 -20.03 -6.32
C PHE A 657 15.60 -20.56 -6.25
N LYS A 658 15.39 -21.85 -6.61
CA LYS A 658 14.06 -22.39 -6.93
C LYS A 658 13.32 -23.06 -5.77
N ARG A 659 13.99 -23.29 -4.64
CA ARG A 659 13.45 -24.00 -3.47
C ARG A 659 13.90 -23.30 -2.20
N ALA A 660 13.01 -23.13 -1.24
CA ALA A 660 13.27 -22.56 0.08
C ALA A 660 14.07 -23.52 0.98
N GLU A 661 15.32 -23.78 0.58
CA GLU A 661 16.28 -24.69 1.20
C GLU A 661 17.61 -23.96 1.36
N ALA A 662 18.25 -24.04 2.54
CA ALA A 662 19.49 -23.32 2.83
C ALA A 662 20.60 -23.62 1.81
N ASN A 663 20.76 -24.89 1.40
CA ASN A 663 21.73 -25.30 0.38
C ASN A 663 21.51 -24.59 -0.98
N LYS A 664 20.26 -24.33 -1.38
CA LYS A 664 19.95 -23.66 -2.65
C LYS A 664 20.14 -22.15 -2.58
N MET A 665 19.95 -21.56 -1.40
CA MET A 665 20.37 -20.19 -1.13
C MET A 665 21.90 -20.06 -1.14
N ILE A 666 22.62 -21.00 -0.53
CA ILE A 666 24.10 -21.06 -0.52
C ILE A 666 24.67 -21.17 -1.94
N GLU A 667 24.11 -22.05 -2.80
CA GLU A 667 24.49 -22.16 -4.21
C GLU A 667 24.38 -20.80 -4.94
N ALA A 668 23.22 -20.13 -4.82
CA ALA A 668 22.99 -18.82 -5.46
C ALA A 668 23.90 -17.71 -4.89
N LEU A 669 24.10 -17.67 -3.57
CA LEU A 669 25.04 -16.74 -2.93
C LEU A 669 26.49 -17.01 -3.35
N GLY A 670 26.90 -18.28 -3.50
CA GLY A 670 28.23 -18.65 -3.99
C GLY A 670 28.50 -18.09 -5.39
N HIS A 671 27.55 -18.21 -6.31
CA HIS A 671 27.65 -17.63 -7.66
C HIS A 671 27.66 -16.08 -7.63
N CYS A 672 26.83 -15.46 -6.79
CA CYS A 672 26.81 -14.02 -6.57
C CYS A 672 28.16 -13.50 -6.07
N LEU A 673 28.69 -14.08 -4.99
CA LEU A 673 29.97 -13.70 -4.37
C LEU A 673 31.17 -13.95 -5.30
N ASN A 674 31.15 -15.03 -6.09
CA ASN A 674 32.16 -15.28 -7.12
C ASN A 674 32.16 -14.17 -8.19
N THR A 675 30.98 -13.72 -8.62
CA THR A 675 30.83 -12.63 -9.59
C THR A 675 31.32 -11.31 -8.99
N TYR A 676 30.91 -10.98 -7.77
CA TYR A 676 31.37 -9.79 -7.04
C TYR A 676 32.89 -9.75 -6.86
N ARG A 677 33.54 -10.89 -6.55
CA ARG A 677 34.99 -10.96 -6.31
C ARG A 677 35.80 -10.95 -7.60
N ASN A 678 35.43 -11.78 -8.58
CA ASN A 678 36.27 -12.10 -9.73
C ASN A 678 35.87 -11.42 -11.04
N TYR A 679 34.64 -10.88 -11.15
CA TYR A 679 34.06 -10.36 -12.39
C TYR A 679 33.46 -8.96 -12.21
N LYS A 680 34.31 -7.99 -11.82
CA LYS A 680 33.89 -6.61 -11.49
C LYS A 680 33.12 -5.91 -12.62
N ASN A 681 33.50 -6.08 -13.87
CA ASN A 681 32.80 -5.48 -15.02
C ASN A 681 31.37 -6.02 -15.17
N SER A 682 31.20 -7.34 -15.03
CA SER A 682 29.88 -8.00 -15.06
C SER A 682 29.01 -7.57 -13.88
N TRP A 683 29.64 -7.39 -12.70
CA TRP A 683 28.97 -6.87 -11.51
C TRP A 683 28.44 -5.45 -11.73
N GLU A 684 29.28 -4.53 -12.19
CA GLU A 684 28.86 -3.16 -12.54
C GLU A 684 27.76 -3.16 -13.60
N GLY A 685 27.89 -3.97 -14.65
CA GLY A 685 26.85 -4.15 -15.66
C GLY A 685 25.51 -4.56 -15.05
N LEU A 686 25.53 -5.46 -14.06
CA LEU A 686 24.33 -5.91 -13.35
C LEU A 686 23.70 -4.80 -12.50
N GLN A 687 24.52 -4.04 -11.75
CA GLN A 687 24.04 -2.88 -10.98
C GLN A 687 23.40 -1.82 -11.89
N ARG A 688 24.06 -1.46 -12.99
CA ARG A 688 23.56 -0.47 -13.95
C ARG A 688 22.30 -0.95 -14.66
N ARG A 689 22.20 -2.23 -15.06
CA ARG A 689 20.97 -2.82 -15.62
C ARG A 689 19.79 -2.74 -14.65
N GLY A 690 20.03 -2.92 -13.35
CA GLY A 690 19.04 -2.74 -12.29
C GLY A 690 18.54 -1.30 -12.14
N MET A 691 19.46 -0.35 -12.05
CA MET A 691 19.14 1.09 -11.90
C MET A 691 18.47 1.69 -13.15
N MET A 692 18.70 1.10 -14.34
CA MET A 692 18.07 1.52 -15.59
C MET A 692 16.67 0.91 -15.83
N GLN A 693 16.15 0.08 -14.93
CA GLN A 693 14.77 -0.42 -15.06
C GLN A 693 13.76 0.70 -14.78
N ASP A 694 12.71 0.81 -15.60
CA ASP A 694 11.52 1.58 -15.22
C ASP A 694 10.71 0.80 -14.17
N LEU A 695 10.99 1.11 -12.91
CA LEU A 695 10.29 0.58 -11.74
C LEU A 695 9.18 1.54 -11.25
N SER A 696 8.81 2.55 -12.03
CA SER A 696 7.86 3.57 -11.62
C SER A 696 6.42 3.05 -11.56
N TRP A 697 5.58 3.78 -10.82
CA TRP A 697 4.14 3.55 -10.82
C TRP A 697 3.44 3.92 -12.13
N ASP A 698 4.06 4.66 -13.05
CA ASP A 698 3.41 5.12 -14.28
C ASP A 698 3.25 3.98 -15.32
N ASN A 699 4.24 3.07 -15.41
CA ASN A 699 4.15 1.83 -16.18
C ASN A 699 3.12 0.85 -15.57
N ALA A 700 3.12 0.68 -14.24
CA ALA A 700 2.12 -0.12 -13.55
C ALA A 700 0.70 0.46 -13.77
N ALA A 701 0.53 1.78 -13.68
CA ALA A 701 -0.74 2.47 -13.89
C ALA A 701 -1.31 2.27 -15.30
N GLN A 702 -0.47 2.18 -16.33
CA GLN A 702 -0.93 1.82 -17.68
C GLN A 702 -1.54 0.41 -17.71
N ARG A 703 -0.96 -0.57 -17.01
CA ARG A 703 -1.52 -1.92 -16.91
C ARG A 703 -2.81 -1.98 -16.10
N TYR A 704 -2.94 -1.14 -15.07
CA TYR A 704 -4.22 -0.97 -14.37
C TYR A 704 -5.27 -0.33 -15.27
N GLU A 705 -4.92 0.67 -16.07
CA GLU A 705 -5.82 1.31 -17.05
C GLU A 705 -6.39 0.28 -18.04
N ASP A 706 -5.56 -0.62 -18.58
CA ASP A 706 -6.00 -1.75 -19.42
C ASP A 706 -7.12 -2.58 -18.75
N VAL A 707 -6.97 -2.88 -17.44
CA VAL A 707 -7.96 -3.66 -16.68
C VAL A 707 -9.22 -2.86 -16.33
N LEU A 708 -9.09 -1.57 -16.01
CA LEU A 708 -10.23 -0.68 -15.75
C LEU A 708 -11.10 -0.53 -17.01
N VAL A 709 -10.46 -0.37 -18.18
CA VAL A 709 -11.10 -0.35 -19.49
C VAL A 709 -11.75 -1.71 -19.80
N ALA A 710 -11.08 -2.82 -19.53
CA ALA A 710 -11.67 -4.15 -19.69
C ALA A 710 -12.90 -4.37 -18.79
N ALA A 711 -12.86 -3.91 -17.53
CA ALA A 711 -14.01 -3.97 -16.62
C ALA A 711 -15.23 -3.20 -17.15
N LYS A 712 -15.01 -2.06 -17.83
CA LYS A 712 -16.07 -1.23 -18.40
C LYS A 712 -16.78 -1.89 -19.60
N TYR A 713 -16.03 -2.56 -20.48
CA TYR A 713 -16.55 -3.06 -21.76
C TYR A 713 -16.76 -4.59 -21.81
N GLN A 714 -16.30 -5.34 -20.83
CA GLN A 714 -16.38 -6.81 -20.78
C GLN A 714 -16.64 -7.28 -19.33
N TRP A 715 -17.91 -7.53 -19.02
CA TRP A 715 -18.46 -7.90 -17.72
C TRP A 715 -19.74 -8.74 -17.90
#